data_AF-A0A3Q7SYY7-F1
#
_entry.id   AF-A0A3Q7SYY7-F1
#
_cell.length_a   1.000
_cell.length_b   1.000
_cell.length_c   1.000
_cell.angle_alpha   90.00
_cell.angle_beta   90.00
_cell.angle_gamma   90.00
#
_symmetry.space_group_name_H-M   'P 1'
#
loop_
_entity.id
_entity.type
_entity.pdbx_description
1 polymer ?
#
loop_
_entity_poly.entity_id
_entity_poly.type
_entity_poly.pdbx_seq_one_letter_code
_entity_poly.pdbx_strand_id
1 'polypeptide(L)'
;MARPPPLQELPPGYTAPARAASPQIPAGSLKAPLWLRAYFQGLLFSLGCGIQRHCGKVLFLGLLAFGALALGLRVAIVETDLEQLWVEVGSRVSQELHYTKEKLGEEAAYTSQMLIQTPRQEGENILTPEALGLHLQAALTASKVQVSLYGKSWDLNKICYKSGIPLIENGMIERMIEKLFPCVILTPLDCFWEGAKLQGGSAYLPGRPDIQWTNLDPEQLLEELGPFASLEGFRELLDKAQVGQAYVGRPCLHPDDLHCPPSAPNHHSKQAPNVAQELSGGCHGFSHKFMHWQEELLLGGMARDPQGQLLRAEALQSTFLLMSPRQLYEHFRGDYQTHDIGWSEEQAGTVLQAWQRRFVQVSVRMGEGGARGCSLLLPLRSTLSLQLAQEALPQNSSQQIHAFSSTTLDDILHAFSEVSAARVVGGYLLMLAYACVTMLRWDCAQSQGAVGLAGVLLVALAVASGLGLCALLGIAFNAATTQVLPFLALGIGVDDIFLLAHAFTETPPGTPLQERTGECLQRTGTSVALTSISHMVAFFMAALVPIPALRAFSLQAAIVVGCNFAAVMLVFPAVLSLDLHRRHCQRLDVLCCFSSPCSARVIQILPQELGDGTVPVGIAHLTATVQAFAHCEAGSQHVVTILPSRARLVPPPSDPLGSELFSPGGSTRDLLGQEEGTRQKATCSSLPCARWNLAHFARSQFAPLLLQSHSKAIVLVLFGALLGLSLYGATLVQDGLALTDVVPRGTKEHAFLSAQLSASALSRLCCPHLPPRRRAPGYTITGTGSWESRPPLTRTGLLGALATTRAAMAPRTGPWPTSCSSRPGMPKSLWISAS
;
A
#
# COMPACT_ATOMS: atom_id res chain seq x y z
N MET A 1 -10.26 -36.28 -57.56
CA MET A 1 -10.75 -37.07 -56.41
C MET A 1 -11.28 -36.11 -55.34
N ALA A 2 -12.18 -36.55 -54.47
CA ALA A 2 -13.18 -35.70 -53.82
C ALA A 2 -12.66 -34.65 -52.84
N ARG A 3 -13.39 -33.52 -52.75
CA ARG A 3 -13.34 -32.57 -51.61
C ARG A 3 -13.88 -33.25 -50.34
N PRO A 4 -13.32 -32.98 -49.15
CA PRO A 4 -14.06 -33.15 -47.89
C PRO A 4 -15.07 -31.99 -47.70
N PRO A 5 -16.19 -32.22 -47.00
CA PRO A 5 -17.17 -31.18 -46.65
C PRO A 5 -16.67 -30.27 -45.51
N PRO A 6 -17.29 -29.10 -45.28
CA PRO A 6 -16.91 -28.20 -44.19
C PRO A 6 -17.29 -28.76 -42.81
N LEU A 7 -16.43 -28.51 -41.82
CA LEU A 7 -16.67 -28.81 -40.41
C LEU A 7 -17.80 -27.95 -39.84
N GLN A 8 -18.98 -28.53 -39.74
CA GLN A 8 -20.10 -28.02 -38.96
C GLN A 8 -20.20 -28.83 -37.65
N GLU A 9 -19.56 -28.36 -36.58
CA GLU A 9 -19.96 -28.60 -35.19
C GLU A 9 -19.06 -27.79 -34.22
N LEU A 10 -19.67 -27.18 -33.20
CA LEU A 10 -18.91 -26.67 -32.05
C LEU A 10 -18.46 -27.85 -31.18
N PRO A 11 -17.30 -27.78 -30.50
CA PRO A 11 -16.85 -28.87 -29.64
C PRO A 11 -17.85 -29.07 -28.47
N PRO A 12 -18.35 -30.30 -28.22
CA PRO A 12 -19.33 -30.61 -27.18
C PRO A 12 -18.74 -30.63 -25.75
N GLY A 13 -17.73 -29.79 -25.47
CA GLY A 13 -17.03 -29.73 -24.18
C GLY A 13 -17.67 -28.84 -23.10
N TYR A 14 -18.75 -28.11 -23.44
CA TYR A 14 -19.38 -27.10 -22.59
C TYR A 14 -20.89 -27.30 -22.35
N THR A 15 -21.48 -28.38 -22.86
CA THR A 15 -22.88 -28.77 -22.67
C THR A 15 -22.96 -30.24 -22.29
N ALA A 16 -23.72 -30.57 -21.24
CA ALA A 16 -24.08 -31.97 -21.00
C ALA A 16 -25.03 -32.47 -22.10
N PRO A 17 -24.98 -33.76 -22.50
CA PRO A 17 -25.98 -34.33 -23.38
C PRO A 17 -27.35 -34.37 -22.67
N ALA A 18 -28.42 -34.16 -23.43
CA ALA A 18 -29.78 -34.21 -22.91
C ALA A 18 -30.10 -35.57 -22.26
N ARG A 19 -30.92 -35.55 -21.20
CA ARG A 19 -31.18 -36.64 -20.24
C ARG A 19 -31.98 -37.84 -20.78
N ALA A 20 -31.93 -38.09 -22.09
CA ALA A 20 -32.78 -39.03 -22.82
C ALA A 20 -32.03 -40.11 -23.64
N ALA A 21 -30.70 -40.22 -23.51
CA ALA A 21 -29.92 -41.29 -24.13
C ALA A 21 -29.11 -42.05 -23.07
N SER A 22 -29.17 -43.39 -23.12
CA SER A 22 -28.32 -44.27 -22.34
C SER A 22 -26.84 -44.00 -22.66
N PRO A 23 -25.92 -44.09 -21.67
CA PRO A 23 -24.53 -43.73 -21.91
C PRO A 23 -23.84 -44.83 -22.75
N GLN A 24 -23.76 -44.63 -24.06
CA GLN A 24 -22.80 -45.34 -24.91
C GLN A 24 -21.40 -44.79 -24.59
N ILE A 25 -20.76 -45.41 -23.59
CA ILE A 25 -19.43 -45.03 -23.08
C ILE A 25 -18.36 -45.46 -24.11
N PRO A 26 -17.59 -44.54 -24.71
CA PRO A 26 -16.47 -44.90 -25.58
C PRO A 26 -15.40 -45.68 -24.80
N ALA A 27 -14.80 -46.69 -25.44
CA ALA A 27 -13.76 -47.50 -24.82
C ALA A 27 -12.38 -46.81 -24.91
N GLY A 28 -11.93 -46.19 -23.82
CA GLY A 28 -10.54 -45.70 -23.70
C GLY A 28 -10.32 -44.72 -22.54
N SER A 29 -9.07 -44.62 -22.09
CA SER A 29 -8.44 -43.77 -21.06
C SER A 29 -9.21 -42.58 -20.43
N LEU A 30 -10.00 -41.82 -21.20
CA LEU A 30 -10.71 -40.60 -20.80
C LEU A 30 -11.94 -40.80 -19.87
N LYS A 31 -12.26 -42.03 -19.46
CA LYS A 31 -13.44 -42.30 -18.60
C LYS A 31 -13.40 -41.58 -17.25
N ALA A 32 -12.24 -41.56 -16.58
CA ALA A 32 -12.09 -40.97 -15.26
C ALA A 32 -12.36 -39.44 -15.20
N PRO A 33 -11.75 -38.58 -16.03
CA PRO A 33 -12.01 -37.14 -15.98
C PRO A 33 -13.45 -36.78 -16.39
N LEU A 34 -14.06 -37.52 -17.33
CA LEU A 34 -15.46 -37.30 -17.70
C LEU A 34 -16.42 -37.69 -16.58
N TRP A 35 -16.17 -38.82 -15.88
CA TRP A 35 -16.96 -39.22 -14.71
C TRP A 35 -16.81 -38.23 -13.55
N LEU A 36 -15.58 -37.79 -13.25
CA LEU A 36 -15.31 -36.80 -12.20
C LEU A 36 -16.04 -35.47 -12.48
N ARG A 37 -15.97 -34.99 -13.72
CA ARG A 37 -16.71 -33.79 -14.14
C ARG A 37 -18.22 -33.99 -13.99
N ALA A 38 -18.77 -35.09 -14.48
CA ALA A 38 -20.20 -35.39 -14.37
C ALA A 38 -20.67 -35.47 -12.90
N TYR A 39 -19.84 -36.00 -12.00
CA TYR A 39 -20.12 -36.07 -10.57
C TYR A 39 -20.19 -34.68 -9.92
N PHE A 40 -19.17 -33.83 -10.11
CA PHE A 40 -19.20 -32.44 -9.62
C PHE A 40 -20.35 -31.64 -10.21
N GLN A 41 -20.63 -31.84 -11.50
CA GLN A 41 -21.75 -31.23 -12.20
C GLN A 41 -23.11 -31.65 -11.61
N GLY A 42 -23.30 -32.94 -11.29
CA GLY A 42 -24.50 -33.44 -10.62
C GLY A 42 -24.69 -32.88 -9.20
N LEU A 43 -23.59 -32.72 -8.44
CA LEU A 43 -23.62 -32.09 -7.11
C LEU A 43 -24.08 -30.63 -7.20
N LEU A 44 -23.51 -29.84 -8.11
CA LEU A 44 -23.85 -28.44 -8.32
C LEU A 44 -25.27 -28.26 -8.89
N PHE A 45 -25.72 -29.15 -9.77
CA PHE A 45 -27.11 -29.17 -10.24
C PHE A 45 -28.09 -29.38 -9.08
N SER A 46 -27.83 -30.37 -8.21
CA SER A 46 -28.63 -30.65 -7.02
C SER A 46 -28.69 -29.45 -6.07
N LEU A 47 -27.53 -28.82 -5.81
CA LEU A 47 -27.42 -27.60 -5.01
C LEU A 47 -28.26 -26.45 -5.60
N GLY A 48 -28.13 -26.17 -6.89
CA GLY A 48 -28.87 -25.11 -7.57
C GLY A 48 -30.38 -25.33 -7.59
N CYS A 49 -30.85 -26.58 -7.77
CA CYS A 49 -32.26 -26.94 -7.67
C CYS A 49 -32.80 -26.83 -6.23
N GLY A 50 -31.98 -27.17 -5.22
CA GLY A 50 -32.30 -26.96 -3.81
C GLY A 50 -32.46 -25.47 -3.46
N ILE A 51 -31.53 -24.63 -3.92
CA ILE A 51 -31.59 -23.17 -3.78
C ILE A 51 -32.82 -22.60 -4.49
N GLN A 52 -33.14 -23.04 -5.72
CA GLN A 52 -34.32 -22.60 -6.46
C GLN A 52 -35.62 -22.86 -5.69
N ARG A 53 -35.76 -24.04 -5.07
CA ARG A 53 -36.95 -24.45 -4.31
C ARG A 53 -37.15 -23.66 -3.01
N HIS A 54 -36.07 -23.13 -2.43
CA HIS A 54 -36.08 -22.45 -1.12
C HIS A 54 -35.43 -21.06 -1.15
N CYS A 55 -35.45 -20.39 -2.30
CA CYS A 55 -34.73 -19.14 -2.59
C CYS A 55 -34.84 -18.07 -1.51
N GLY A 56 -36.07 -17.70 -1.11
CA GLY A 56 -36.29 -16.69 -0.07
C GLY A 56 -35.74 -17.08 1.30
N LYS A 57 -35.77 -18.38 1.66
CA LYS A 57 -35.21 -18.88 2.93
C LYS A 57 -33.69 -18.87 2.90
N VAL A 58 -33.08 -19.33 1.80
CA VAL A 58 -31.62 -19.34 1.62
C VAL A 58 -31.06 -17.92 1.62
N LEU A 59 -31.72 -16.99 0.91
CA LEU A 59 -31.32 -15.59 0.90
C LEU A 59 -31.40 -14.96 2.29
N PHE A 60 -32.51 -15.13 3.01
CA PHE A 60 -32.68 -14.56 4.36
C PHE A 60 -31.67 -15.13 5.36
N LEU A 61 -31.51 -16.45 5.41
CA LEU A 61 -30.54 -17.10 6.31
C LEU A 61 -29.10 -16.73 5.96
N GLY A 62 -28.76 -16.64 4.67
CA GLY A 62 -27.43 -16.23 4.21
C GLY A 62 -27.11 -14.78 4.59
N LEU A 63 -28.01 -13.84 4.34
CA LEU A 63 -27.84 -12.43 4.74
C LEU A 63 -27.73 -12.27 6.26
N LEU A 64 -28.51 -13.03 7.03
CA LEU A 64 -28.43 -13.03 8.50
C LEU A 64 -27.09 -13.59 8.99
N ALA A 65 -26.61 -14.71 8.43
CA ALA A 65 -25.34 -15.32 8.80
C ALA A 65 -24.13 -14.42 8.46
N PHE A 66 -24.07 -13.88 7.24
CA PHE A 66 -23.00 -12.96 6.85
C PHE A 66 -23.08 -11.62 7.62
N GLY A 67 -24.28 -11.13 7.90
CA GLY A 67 -24.49 -9.95 8.76
C GLY A 67 -24.03 -10.17 10.19
N ALA A 68 -24.30 -11.33 10.78
CA ALA A 68 -23.83 -11.68 12.12
C ALA A 68 -22.28 -11.77 12.19
N LEU A 69 -21.64 -12.37 11.19
CA LEU A 69 -20.18 -12.40 11.07
C LEU A 69 -19.59 -10.99 10.89
N ALA A 70 -20.23 -10.12 10.12
CA ALA A 70 -19.79 -8.74 9.91
C ALA A 70 -19.84 -7.88 11.20
N LEU A 71 -20.68 -8.23 12.19
CA LEU A 71 -20.64 -7.59 13.51
C LEU A 71 -19.32 -7.86 14.27
N GLY A 72 -18.58 -8.92 13.89
CA GLY A 72 -17.26 -9.24 14.43
C GLY A 72 -16.22 -8.13 14.24
N LEU A 73 -16.39 -7.22 13.26
CA LEU A 73 -15.51 -6.06 13.08
C LEU A 73 -15.41 -5.16 14.32
N ARG A 74 -16.38 -5.20 15.25
CA ARG A 74 -16.33 -4.43 16.50
C ARG A 74 -15.20 -4.86 17.45
N VAL A 75 -14.63 -6.04 17.24
CA VAL A 75 -13.52 -6.61 18.03
C VAL A 75 -12.18 -6.48 17.29
N ALA A 76 -12.15 -5.81 16.14
CA ALA A 76 -10.93 -5.65 15.36
C ALA A 76 -9.91 -4.75 16.09
N ILE A 77 -8.73 -5.31 16.38
CA ILE A 77 -7.56 -4.59 16.89
C ILE A 77 -6.67 -4.26 15.68
N VAL A 78 -6.28 -2.98 15.56
CA VAL A 78 -5.36 -2.52 14.52
C VAL A 78 -3.98 -2.37 15.14
N GLU A 79 -3.02 -3.13 14.62
CA GLU A 79 -1.61 -3.02 14.99
C GLU A 79 -0.96 -1.90 14.18
N THR A 80 -0.34 -0.93 14.87
CA THR A 80 0.39 0.18 14.25
C THR A 80 1.91 0.06 14.39
N ASP A 81 2.39 -0.79 15.30
CA ASP A 81 3.80 -0.89 15.65
C ASP A 81 4.61 -1.55 14.53
N LEU A 82 5.52 -0.77 13.93
CA LEU A 82 6.36 -1.22 12.81
C LEU A 82 7.14 -2.50 13.16
N GLU A 83 7.69 -2.57 14.37
CA GLU A 83 8.56 -3.67 14.80
C GLU A 83 7.78 -4.99 14.88
N GLN A 84 6.60 -4.96 15.49
CA GLN A 84 5.70 -6.13 15.55
C GLN A 84 5.20 -6.56 14.15
N LEU A 85 5.01 -5.60 13.24
CA LEU A 85 4.54 -5.84 11.87
C LEU A 85 5.61 -6.45 10.94
N TRP A 86 6.89 -6.09 11.12
CA TRP A 86 7.97 -6.44 10.20
C TRP A 86 8.97 -7.48 10.71
N VAL A 87 9.19 -7.62 12.04
CA VAL A 87 10.12 -8.61 12.59
C VAL A 87 9.53 -10.02 12.47
N GLU A 88 10.30 -10.96 11.92
CA GLU A 88 9.88 -12.36 11.79
C GLU A 88 9.67 -13.02 13.18
N VAL A 89 8.44 -13.47 13.43
CA VAL A 89 8.05 -14.16 14.67
C VAL A 89 8.69 -15.55 14.73
N GLY A 90 9.47 -15.81 15.78
CA GLY A 90 10.22 -17.05 15.95
C GLY A 90 11.62 -17.03 15.32
N SER A 91 12.01 -15.92 14.67
CA SER A 91 13.40 -15.69 14.25
C SER A 91 14.33 -15.51 15.46
N ARG A 92 15.63 -15.64 15.20
CA ARG A 92 16.69 -15.24 16.15
C ARG A 92 16.51 -13.79 16.64
N VAL A 93 16.14 -12.86 15.75
CA VAL A 93 15.92 -11.44 16.10
C VAL A 93 14.79 -11.30 17.12
N SER A 94 13.69 -12.04 16.97
CA SER A 94 12.59 -12.01 17.95
C SER A 94 13.00 -12.54 19.33
N GLN A 95 13.94 -13.50 19.39
CA GLN A 95 14.49 -14.01 20.66
C GLN A 95 15.47 -13.02 21.30
N GLU A 96 16.33 -12.37 20.49
CA GLU A 96 17.27 -11.34 20.94
C GLU A 96 16.54 -10.09 21.44
N LEU A 97 15.45 -9.69 20.77
CA LEU A 97 14.60 -8.57 21.20
C LEU A 97 13.84 -8.90 22.48
N HIS A 98 13.25 -10.09 22.61
CA HIS A 98 12.63 -10.54 23.86
C HIS A 98 13.63 -10.58 25.01
N TYR A 99 14.85 -11.12 24.78
CA TYR A 99 15.89 -11.16 25.81
C TYR A 99 16.33 -9.75 26.24
N THR A 100 16.54 -8.84 25.28
CA THR A 100 16.90 -7.44 25.54
C THR A 100 15.82 -6.76 26.38
N LYS A 101 14.55 -6.89 25.98
CA LYS A 101 13.39 -6.35 26.71
C LYS A 101 13.22 -6.94 28.11
N GLU A 102 13.56 -8.22 28.31
CA GLU A 102 13.55 -8.86 29.63
C GLU A 102 14.69 -8.38 30.54
N LYS A 103 15.89 -8.13 30.00
CA LYS A 103 17.08 -7.77 30.81
C LYS A 103 17.26 -6.27 31.04
N LEU A 104 16.96 -5.44 30.05
CA LEU A 104 17.04 -3.98 30.17
C LEU A 104 15.69 -3.35 30.56
N GLY A 105 14.58 -4.07 30.36
CA GLY A 105 13.24 -3.54 30.59
C GLY A 105 12.70 -2.66 29.45
N GLU A 106 13.54 -2.32 28.47
CA GLU A 106 13.25 -1.54 27.25
C GLU A 106 14.06 -2.06 26.07
N GLU A 107 13.66 -1.71 24.85
CA GLU A 107 14.40 -2.02 23.61
C GLU A 107 15.57 -1.04 23.34
N ALA A 108 15.44 0.22 23.76
CA ALA A 108 16.47 1.25 23.57
C ALA A 108 16.60 2.15 24.80
N ALA A 109 17.85 2.37 25.24
CA ALA A 109 18.17 3.23 26.39
C ALA A 109 18.01 4.74 26.11
N TYR A 110 17.78 5.14 24.87
CA TYR A 110 17.57 6.54 24.48
C TYR A 110 16.82 6.62 23.16
N THR A 111 16.14 7.74 22.93
CA THR A 111 15.60 8.11 21.63
C THR A 111 16.45 9.20 21.00
N SER A 112 16.57 9.21 19.67
CA SER A 112 17.36 10.20 18.93
C SER A 112 16.48 11.20 18.19
N GLN A 113 16.87 12.47 18.23
CA GLN A 113 16.18 13.58 17.58
C GLN A 113 17.19 14.30 16.69
N MET A 114 16.96 14.23 15.38
CA MET A 114 17.93 14.61 14.36
C MET A 114 17.59 15.97 13.77
N LEU A 115 18.63 16.78 13.58
CA LEU A 115 18.61 18.05 12.87
C LEU A 115 19.64 17.95 11.74
N ILE A 116 19.19 17.98 10.49
CA ILE A 116 20.03 17.91 9.30
C ILE A 116 19.93 19.23 8.54
N GLN A 117 21.07 19.81 8.18
CA GLN A 117 21.17 20.98 7.31
C GLN A 117 21.79 20.59 5.98
N THR A 118 21.20 21.07 4.89
CA THR A 118 21.63 20.84 3.50
C THR A 118 21.61 22.15 2.70
N PRO A 119 22.43 22.28 1.65
CA PRO A 119 22.25 23.34 0.66
C PRO A 119 21.01 23.06 -0.19
N ARG A 120 20.35 24.12 -0.65
CA ARG A 120 19.22 24.05 -1.61
C ARG A 120 19.68 23.71 -3.02
N GLN A 121 20.95 23.95 -3.34
CA GLN A 121 21.57 23.56 -4.61
C GLN A 121 22.49 22.35 -4.39
N GLU A 122 22.25 21.29 -5.15
CA GLU A 122 23.17 20.15 -5.23
C GLU A 122 24.54 20.64 -5.73
N GLY A 123 25.62 20.33 -5.00
CA GLY A 123 26.97 20.75 -5.37
C GLY A 123 27.58 21.92 -4.59
N GLU A 124 26.83 22.60 -3.71
CA GLU A 124 27.40 23.60 -2.79
C GLU A 124 28.21 22.95 -1.64
N ASN A 125 29.12 23.71 -1.02
CA ASN A 125 29.90 23.27 0.16
C ASN A 125 29.27 23.85 1.43
N ILE A 126 28.93 23.00 2.40
CA ILE A 126 28.35 23.41 3.68
C ILE A 126 29.40 23.72 4.76
N LEU A 127 30.69 23.47 4.50
CA LEU A 127 31.79 23.73 5.45
C LEU A 127 32.23 25.20 5.47
N THR A 128 31.28 26.12 5.67
CA THR A 128 31.54 27.56 5.81
C THR A 128 31.13 28.03 7.21
N PRO A 129 31.79 29.07 7.78
CA PRO A 129 31.42 29.58 9.10
C PRO A 129 29.99 30.14 9.13
N GLU A 130 29.52 30.73 8.02
CA GLU A 130 28.14 31.19 7.86
C GLU A 130 27.14 30.01 7.95
N ALA A 131 27.38 28.92 7.22
CA ALA A 131 26.53 27.74 7.26
C ALA A 131 26.48 27.12 8.66
N LEU A 132 27.63 27.02 9.33
CA LEU A 132 27.70 26.49 10.69
C LEU A 132 27.05 27.46 11.71
N GLY A 133 27.07 28.77 11.46
CA GLY A 133 26.34 29.77 12.24
C GLY A 133 24.82 29.63 12.13
N LEU A 134 24.30 29.33 10.93
CA LEU A 134 22.87 29.01 10.72
C LEU A 134 22.49 27.71 11.46
N HIS A 135 23.37 26.70 11.41
CA HIS A 135 23.18 25.43 12.12
C HIS A 135 23.15 25.63 13.64
N LEU A 136 24.07 26.46 14.16
CA LEU A 136 24.11 26.89 15.56
C LEU A 136 22.82 27.59 15.98
N GLN A 137 22.32 28.54 15.18
CA GLN A 137 21.10 29.28 15.52
C GLN A 137 19.89 28.34 15.62
N ALA A 138 19.78 27.38 14.69
CA ALA A 138 18.72 26.37 14.72
C ALA A 138 18.88 25.42 15.92
N ALA A 139 20.08 24.90 16.17
CA ALA A 139 20.37 24.01 17.30
C ALA A 139 20.12 24.69 18.67
N LEU A 140 20.49 25.97 18.83
CA LEU A 140 20.22 26.76 20.04
C LEU A 140 18.73 27.03 20.25
N THR A 141 17.97 27.21 19.17
CA THR A 141 16.52 27.43 19.25
C THR A 141 15.80 26.12 19.56
N ALA A 142 16.31 25.00 19.03
CA ALA A 142 15.83 23.66 19.33
C ALA A 142 16.16 23.22 20.78
N SER A 143 17.33 23.58 21.32
CA SER A 143 17.69 23.23 22.70
C SER A 143 16.91 24.02 23.76
N LYS A 144 16.49 25.26 23.43
CA LYS A 144 15.64 26.12 24.27
C LYS A 144 14.14 25.80 24.18
N VAL A 145 13.76 24.64 23.63
CA VAL A 145 12.36 24.20 23.61
C VAL A 145 11.91 23.80 25.02
N GLN A 146 10.85 24.45 25.48
CA GLN A 146 10.17 24.18 26.74
C GLN A 146 8.71 23.79 26.49
N VAL A 147 8.20 22.82 27.24
CA VAL A 147 6.79 22.40 27.24
C VAL A 147 6.24 22.44 28.66
N SER A 148 5.03 22.98 28.85
CA SER A 148 4.32 22.94 30.13
C SER A 148 3.23 21.85 30.10
N LEU A 149 3.37 20.87 30.99
CA LEU A 149 2.43 19.75 31.15
C LEU A 149 2.34 19.39 32.63
N TYR A 150 1.15 18.98 33.07
CA TYR A 150 0.85 18.63 34.47
C TYR A 150 1.24 19.73 35.50
N GLY A 151 1.17 21.00 35.10
CA GLY A 151 1.54 22.15 35.94
C GLY A 151 3.04 22.36 36.15
N LYS A 152 3.90 21.59 35.48
CA LYS A 152 5.37 21.69 35.54
C LYS A 152 5.92 22.06 34.16
N SER A 153 7.09 22.70 34.11
CA SER A 153 7.82 22.95 32.85
C SER A 153 8.91 21.90 32.61
N TRP A 154 9.01 21.48 31.36
CA TRP A 154 9.93 20.45 30.87
C TRP A 154 10.84 21.05 29.81
N ASP A 155 12.12 21.16 30.16
CA ASP A 155 13.22 21.71 29.35
C ASP A 155 14.18 20.59 28.96
N LEU A 156 14.99 20.78 27.92
CA LEU A 156 15.96 19.77 27.44
C LEU A 156 16.81 19.16 28.57
N ASN A 157 17.33 19.97 29.50
CA ASN A 157 18.17 19.51 30.62
C ASN A 157 17.44 18.53 31.58
N LYS A 158 16.10 18.48 31.58
CA LYS A 158 15.32 17.52 32.37
C LYS A 158 15.08 16.20 31.64
N ILE A 159 15.07 16.20 30.31
CA ILE A 159 14.64 15.05 29.49
C ILE A 159 15.78 14.43 28.65
N CYS A 160 16.90 15.12 28.52
CA CYS A 160 18.05 14.64 27.76
C CYS A 160 18.69 13.41 28.42
N TYR A 161 19.24 12.53 27.61
CA TYR A 161 19.99 11.38 28.11
C TYR A 161 21.29 11.86 28.78
N LYS A 162 21.47 11.46 30.04
CA LYS A 162 22.65 11.73 30.87
C LYS A 162 23.30 10.41 31.23
N SER A 163 24.53 10.19 30.77
CA SER A 163 25.27 8.94 30.95
C SER A 163 25.80 8.79 32.38
N GLY A 164 24.94 8.36 33.31
CA GLY A 164 25.29 7.94 34.66
C GLY A 164 25.94 9.02 35.53
N ILE A 165 25.15 9.76 36.30
CA ILE A 165 25.67 10.76 37.24
C ILE A 165 26.51 10.05 38.31
N PRO A 166 27.79 10.42 38.52
CA PRO A 166 28.61 9.81 39.57
C PRO A 166 28.11 10.25 40.95
N LEU A 167 27.94 9.28 41.86
CA LEU A 167 27.67 9.57 43.27
C LEU A 167 28.96 10.15 43.91
N ILE A 168 28.87 11.35 44.49
CA ILE A 168 30.00 12.05 45.10
C ILE A 168 29.66 12.40 46.54
N GLU A 169 30.51 11.97 47.49
CA GLU A 169 30.30 12.16 48.93
C GLU A 169 30.23 13.62 49.38
N ASN A 170 30.81 14.55 48.60
CA ASN A 170 30.77 15.98 48.87
C ASN A 170 29.52 16.63 48.25
N GLY A 171 28.49 16.83 49.07
CA GLY A 171 27.20 17.41 48.69
C GLY A 171 27.22 18.83 48.08
N MET A 172 28.34 19.58 48.13
CA MET A 172 28.48 20.82 47.33
C MET A 172 28.78 20.51 45.87
N ILE A 173 29.69 19.55 45.63
CA ILE A 173 30.12 19.12 44.30
C ILE A 173 29.02 18.31 43.63
N GLU A 174 28.36 17.43 44.38
CA GLU A 174 27.18 16.66 43.94
C GLU A 174 26.12 17.59 43.32
N ARG A 175 25.64 18.59 44.06
CA ARG A 175 24.66 19.59 43.59
C ARG A 175 25.13 20.44 42.41
N MET A 176 26.44 20.66 42.28
CA MET A 176 27.03 21.36 41.14
C MET A 176 26.99 20.45 39.91
N ILE A 177 27.39 19.19 40.05
CA ILE A 177 27.40 18.20 38.98
C ILE A 177 25.99 17.86 38.52
N GLU A 178 25.02 17.62 39.41
CA GLU A 178 23.62 17.38 39.03
C GLU A 178 23.06 18.44 38.07
N LYS A 179 23.44 19.72 38.28
CA LYS A 179 23.01 20.86 37.48
C LYS A 179 23.83 21.09 36.21
N LEU A 180 25.12 20.74 36.23
CA LEU A 180 26.05 20.93 35.11
C LEU A 180 26.28 19.67 34.26
N PHE A 181 25.80 18.49 34.68
CA PHE A 181 26.06 17.25 33.97
C PHE A 181 25.52 17.35 32.53
N PRO A 182 26.38 17.27 31.51
CA PRO A 182 26.01 17.67 30.16
C PRO A 182 25.02 16.67 29.55
N CYS A 183 24.15 17.20 28.68
CA CYS A 183 23.32 16.39 27.83
C CYS A 183 24.19 15.77 26.72
N VAL A 184 23.97 14.49 26.41
CA VAL A 184 24.63 13.86 25.26
C VAL A 184 23.99 14.39 23.97
N ILE A 185 24.70 15.31 23.31
CA ILE A 185 24.33 15.92 22.04
C ILE A 185 25.51 15.67 21.09
N LEU A 186 25.26 15.02 19.95
CA LEU A 186 26.28 14.82 18.92
C LEU A 186 26.16 15.98 17.93
N THR A 187 27.19 16.82 17.81
CA THR A 187 27.15 18.00 16.94
C THR A 187 28.53 18.42 16.43
N PRO A 188 28.68 18.88 15.18
CA PRO A 188 29.92 19.50 14.70
C PRO A 188 30.25 20.80 15.44
N LEU A 189 29.29 21.36 16.18
CA LEU A 189 29.49 22.54 17.02
C LEU A 189 30.34 22.24 18.27
N ASP A 190 30.49 20.98 18.67
CA ASP A 190 31.34 20.60 19.81
C ASP A 190 32.81 20.93 19.53
N CYS A 191 33.28 20.86 18.28
CA CYS A 191 34.65 21.29 17.92
C CYS A 191 34.93 22.77 18.24
N PHE A 192 33.90 23.60 18.39
CA PHE A 192 33.99 25.04 18.61
C PHE A 192 33.53 25.40 20.03
N TRP A 193 33.90 26.59 20.50
CA TRP A 193 33.43 27.08 21.80
C TRP A 193 31.89 27.18 21.87
N GLU A 194 31.22 27.46 20.75
CA GLU A 194 29.76 27.57 20.68
C GLU A 194 29.00 26.27 21.00
N GLY A 195 29.64 25.09 20.98
CA GLY A 195 29.05 23.85 21.51
C GLY A 195 28.63 23.98 22.99
N ALA A 196 29.37 24.76 23.78
CA ALA A 196 29.01 25.08 25.16
C ALA A 196 27.67 25.83 25.30
N LYS A 197 27.27 26.62 24.29
CA LYS A 197 26.01 27.38 24.30
C LYS A 197 24.78 26.45 24.15
N LEU A 198 24.97 25.22 23.63
CA LEU A 198 23.92 24.21 23.52
C LEU A 198 23.67 23.45 24.83
N GLN A 199 24.68 23.39 25.70
CA GLN A 199 24.59 22.70 26.98
C GLN A 199 23.79 23.54 27.98
N GLY A 200 22.71 22.95 28.50
CA GLY A 200 21.86 23.58 29.50
C GLY A 200 22.34 23.32 30.92
N GLY A 201 22.12 24.28 31.82
CA GLY A 201 22.48 24.17 33.24
C GLY A 201 23.21 25.41 33.73
N SER A 202 22.96 25.76 34.99
CA SER A 202 23.73 26.77 35.70
C SER A 202 23.92 26.37 37.16
N ALA A 203 25.15 26.51 37.66
CA ALA A 203 25.46 26.33 39.07
C ALA A 203 25.80 27.69 39.69
N TYR A 204 25.01 28.10 40.68
CA TYR A 204 25.32 29.26 41.50
C TYR A 204 26.39 28.89 42.51
N LEU A 205 27.51 29.63 42.52
CA LEU A 205 28.57 29.51 43.51
C LEU A 205 28.78 30.88 44.19
N PRO A 206 28.79 30.97 45.53
CA PRO A 206 29.00 32.24 46.21
C PRO A 206 30.30 32.93 45.79
N GLY A 207 30.23 34.18 45.34
CA GLY A 207 31.39 34.98 44.93
C GLY A 207 31.78 34.87 43.45
N ARG A 208 31.13 34.01 42.65
CA ARG A 208 31.27 33.96 41.18
C ARG A 208 29.91 34.24 40.51
N PRO A 209 29.89 34.71 39.24
CA PRO A 209 28.67 34.69 38.43
C PRO A 209 28.24 33.23 38.19
N ASP A 210 26.99 33.02 37.75
CA ASP A 210 26.47 31.69 37.44
C ASP A 210 27.42 30.91 36.51
N ILE A 211 27.85 29.74 36.99
CA ILE A 211 28.76 28.87 36.27
C ILE A 211 27.97 28.12 35.21
N GLN A 212 28.42 28.20 33.96
CA GLN A 212 27.87 27.56 32.77
C GLN A 212 29.03 27.01 31.93
N TRP A 213 28.79 26.03 31.04
CA TRP A 213 29.84 25.50 30.17
C TRP A 213 30.53 26.54 29.28
N THR A 214 29.89 27.69 29.06
CA THR A 214 30.42 28.82 28.28
C THR A 214 31.52 29.62 28.99
N ASN A 215 31.52 29.63 30.33
CA ASN A 215 32.46 30.39 31.19
C ASN A 215 33.23 29.51 32.19
N LEU A 216 33.04 28.19 32.15
CA LEU A 216 33.67 27.22 33.03
C LEU A 216 35.00 26.72 32.45
N ASP A 217 36.09 27.07 33.14
CA ASP A 217 37.36 26.33 33.09
C ASP A 217 37.42 25.38 34.29
N PRO A 218 37.33 24.04 34.10
CA PRO A 218 37.41 23.08 35.19
C PRO A 218 38.76 23.07 35.91
N GLU A 219 39.88 23.26 35.20
CA GLU A 219 41.22 23.23 35.81
C GLU A 219 41.39 24.43 36.75
N GLN A 220 41.03 25.62 36.28
CA GLN A 220 41.04 26.85 37.09
C GLN A 220 40.11 26.73 38.30
N LEU A 221 38.90 26.19 38.13
CA LEU A 221 37.94 26.02 39.22
C LEU A 221 38.47 25.07 40.32
N LEU A 222 39.20 24.02 39.96
CA LEU A 222 39.81 23.10 40.92
C LEU A 222 41.05 23.65 41.62
N GLU A 223 41.74 24.63 41.03
CA GLU A 223 42.79 25.38 41.73
C GLU A 223 42.20 26.35 42.75
N GLU A 224 41.12 27.06 42.41
CA GLU A 224 40.45 28.01 43.31
C GLU A 224 39.69 27.34 44.47
N LEU A 225 39.11 26.15 44.25
CA LEU A 225 38.41 25.39 45.29
C LEU A 225 39.33 24.48 46.11
N GLY A 226 40.55 24.18 45.63
CA GLY A 226 41.53 23.34 46.31
C GLY A 226 41.87 23.75 47.76
N PRO A 227 41.95 25.05 48.11
CA PRO A 227 42.13 25.50 49.49
C PRO A 227 40.95 25.20 50.44
N PHE A 228 39.75 24.96 49.89
CA PHE A 228 38.50 24.84 50.66
C PHE A 228 37.96 23.41 50.73
N ALA A 229 38.37 22.52 49.83
CA ALA A 229 37.92 21.12 49.79
C ALA A 229 39.02 20.19 49.27
N SER A 230 39.03 18.94 49.74
CA SER A 230 39.87 17.87 49.20
C SER A 230 39.33 17.41 47.84
N LEU A 231 39.91 17.91 46.75
CA LEU A 231 39.43 17.69 45.37
C LEU A 231 40.25 16.67 44.58
N GLU A 232 41.22 16.00 45.22
CA GLU A 232 42.24 15.18 44.55
C GLU A 232 41.64 14.03 43.71
N GLY A 233 40.66 13.30 44.25
CA GLY A 233 39.95 12.25 43.50
C GLY A 233 39.08 12.78 42.35
N PHE A 234 38.57 14.02 42.44
CA PHE A 234 37.81 14.64 41.36
C PHE A 234 38.72 15.21 40.26
N ARG A 235 39.89 15.76 40.64
CA ARG A 235 40.96 16.13 39.70
C ARG A 235 41.44 14.90 38.92
N GLU A 236 41.74 13.80 39.61
CA GLU A 236 42.15 12.55 38.97
C GLU A 236 41.07 11.99 38.01
N LEU A 237 39.78 12.20 38.30
CA LEU A 237 38.68 11.84 37.41
C LEU A 237 38.66 12.69 36.13
N LEU A 238 38.82 14.02 36.25
CA LEU A 238 38.89 14.92 35.08
C LEU A 238 40.14 14.63 34.23
N ASP A 239 41.29 14.38 34.86
CA ASP A 239 42.55 14.04 34.18
C ASP A 239 42.43 12.70 33.42
N LYS A 240 41.86 11.68 34.07
CA LYS A 240 41.59 10.37 33.44
C LYS A 240 40.62 10.46 32.26
N ALA A 241 39.69 11.41 32.31
CA ALA A 241 38.73 11.71 31.25
C ALA A 241 39.27 12.70 30.19
N GLN A 242 40.44 13.31 30.41
CA GLN A 242 41.05 14.30 29.52
C GLN A 242 40.07 15.43 29.18
N VAL A 243 39.52 16.08 30.22
CA VAL A 243 38.62 17.23 30.07
C VAL A 243 39.41 18.52 29.83
N GLY A 244 40.48 18.74 30.58
CA GLY A 244 41.27 19.97 30.53
C GLY A 244 40.41 21.23 30.67
N GLN A 245 40.68 22.23 29.83
CA GLN A 245 39.90 23.47 29.71
C GLN A 245 38.53 23.31 29.01
N ALA A 246 38.03 22.08 28.83
CA ALA A 246 36.72 21.75 28.27
C ALA A 246 36.38 22.48 26.95
N TYR A 247 35.50 23.49 26.99
CA TYR A 247 35.10 24.28 25.83
C TYR A 247 35.82 25.64 25.70
N VAL A 248 36.41 26.19 26.77
CA VAL A 248 37.00 27.54 26.72
C VAL A 248 38.37 27.59 26.03
N GLY A 249 39.03 26.43 25.85
CA GLY A 249 40.25 26.30 25.03
C GLY A 249 39.99 26.12 23.52
N ARG A 250 38.73 26.13 23.05
CA ARG A 250 38.35 25.85 21.66
C ARG A 250 38.27 27.11 20.80
N PRO A 251 38.45 27.02 19.48
CA PRO A 251 38.22 28.16 18.59
C PRO A 251 36.77 28.64 18.65
N CYS A 252 36.58 29.96 18.67
CA CYS A 252 35.26 30.59 18.51
C CYS A 252 34.90 30.63 17.02
N LEU A 253 33.67 30.25 16.66
CA LEU A 253 33.19 30.37 15.28
C LEU A 253 33.13 31.84 14.84
N HIS A 254 32.70 32.72 15.75
CA HIS A 254 32.68 34.18 15.55
C HIS A 254 33.65 34.85 16.53
N PRO A 255 34.88 35.21 16.11
CA PRO A 255 35.87 35.78 17.02
C PRO A 255 35.53 37.22 17.46
N ASP A 256 34.54 37.86 16.85
CA ASP A 256 34.02 39.19 17.22
C ASP A 256 32.91 39.12 18.30
N ASP A 257 32.46 37.93 18.72
CA ASP A 257 31.53 37.78 19.86
C ASP A 257 32.20 38.26 21.15
N LEU A 258 31.56 39.21 21.84
CA LEU A 258 32.00 39.74 23.14
C LEU A 258 32.12 38.68 24.24
N HIS A 259 31.48 37.51 24.05
CA HIS A 259 31.50 36.39 24.99
C HIS A 259 32.57 35.34 24.67
N CYS A 260 33.28 35.45 23.54
CA CYS A 260 34.37 34.54 23.18
C CYS A 260 35.49 34.60 24.24
N PRO A 261 35.90 33.48 24.86
CA PRO A 261 36.84 33.51 25.97
C PRO A 261 38.27 33.87 25.52
N PRO A 262 39.07 34.55 26.36
CA PRO A 262 40.42 34.97 25.99
C PRO A 262 41.41 33.81 25.81
N SER A 263 41.09 32.63 26.35
CA SER A 263 41.83 31.37 26.15
C SER A 263 41.66 30.77 24.75
N ALA A 264 40.65 31.19 23.97
CA ALA A 264 40.42 30.65 22.63
C ALA A 264 41.53 31.08 21.65
N PRO A 265 42.07 30.16 20.83
CA PRO A 265 43.26 30.42 20.01
C PRO A 265 43.07 31.53 18.97
N ASN A 266 41.83 31.81 18.55
CA ASN A 266 41.50 32.86 17.58
C ASN A 266 40.90 34.13 18.21
N HIS A 267 40.73 34.20 19.53
CA HIS A 267 40.19 35.39 20.21
C HIS A 267 41.03 36.66 19.93
N HIS A 268 42.36 36.51 19.92
CA HIS A 268 43.30 37.61 19.68
C HIS A 268 43.59 37.87 18.20
N SER A 269 43.54 36.84 17.34
CA SER A 269 43.85 36.99 15.91
C SER A 269 42.68 37.57 15.10
N LYS A 270 41.45 37.49 15.63
CA LYS A 270 40.20 37.87 14.96
C LYS A 270 39.99 37.21 13.58
N GLN A 271 40.65 36.08 13.35
CA GLN A 271 40.51 35.30 12.12
C GLN A 271 39.43 34.22 12.28
N ALA A 272 38.55 34.10 11.30
CA ALA A 272 37.56 33.02 11.24
C ALA A 272 38.28 31.65 11.11
N PRO A 273 37.84 30.61 11.84
CA PRO A 273 38.49 29.30 11.82
C PRO A 273 38.27 28.57 10.49
N ASN A 274 39.24 27.71 10.12
CA ASN A 274 39.09 26.84 8.95
C ASN A 274 38.22 25.63 9.30
N VAL A 275 36.91 25.77 9.12
CA VAL A 275 35.89 24.77 9.51
C VAL A 275 36.21 23.36 8.99
N ALA A 276 36.73 23.22 7.77
CA ALA A 276 37.05 21.90 7.21
C ALA A 276 38.25 21.23 7.88
N GLN A 277 39.20 22.01 8.42
CA GLN A 277 40.37 21.52 9.13
C GLN A 277 40.03 21.17 10.59
N GLU A 278 39.24 22.00 11.28
CA GLU A 278 38.82 21.74 12.67
C GLU A 278 37.90 20.52 12.80
N LEU A 279 37.09 20.23 11.77
CA LEU A 279 36.22 19.05 11.72
C LEU A 279 36.97 17.79 11.23
N SER A 280 38.22 17.91 10.78
CA SER A 280 39.02 16.77 10.29
C SER A 280 39.52 15.93 11.46
N GLY A 281 39.26 14.63 11.42
CA GLY A 281 39.46 13.70 12.52
C GLY A 281 38.21 13.48 13.38
N GLY A 282 37.16 14.27 13.22
CA GLY A 282 35.94 14.23 14.04
C GLY A 282 35.99 15.18 15.24
N CYS A 283 34.85 15.40 15.90
CA CYS A 283 34.76 16.28 17.07
C CYS A 283 34.87 15.51 18.39
N HIS A 284 35.38 16.17 19.41
CA HIS A 284 35.32 15.67 20.78
C HIS A 284 34.26 16.46 21.55
N GLY A 285 33.47 15.83 22.41
CA GLY A 285 32.66 16.52 23.43
C GLY A 285 33.54 17.09 24.56
N PHE A 286 32.96 17.29 25.75
CA PHE A 286 33.72 17.84 26.89
C PHE A 286 34.91 16.97 27.35
N SER A 287 34.82 15.64 27.14
CA SER A 287 35.90 14.69 27.41
C SER A 287 36.55 14.27 26.08
N HIS A 288 37.83 14.60 25.89
CA HIS A 288 38.56 14.20 24.68
C HIS A 288 38.66 12.67 24.54
N LYS A 289 38.70 11.94 25.65
CA LYS A 289 38.91 10.49 25.66
C LYS A 289 37.65 9.66 25.46
N PHE A 290 36.52 10.07 26.04
CA PHE A 290 35.30 9.26 26.08
C PHE A 290 34.21 9.73 25.11
N MET A 291 34.15 11.03 24.81
CA MET A 291 33.15 11.59 23.91
C MET A 291 33.81 11.97 22.58
N HIS A 292 34.08 10.99 21.74
CA HIS A 292 34.62 11.21 20.40
C HIS A 292 33.57 10.89 19.33
N TRP A 293 33.19 11.92 18.58
CA TRP A 293 32.20 11.90 17.51
C TRP A 293 32.91 11.85 16.15
N GLN A 294 32.84 10.70 15.49
CA GLN A 294 33.44 10.48 14.16
C GLN A 294 32.80 11.40 13.09
N GLU A 295 33.58 11.78 12.09
CA GLU A 295 33.12 12.64 10.97
C GLU A 295 31.85 12.09 10.31
N GLU A 296 31.77 10.77 10.13
CA GLU A 296 30.67 10.05 9.48
C GLU A 296 29.30 10.17 10.20
N LEU A 297 29.29 10.59 11.47
CA LEU A 297 28.09 10.83 12.28
C LEU A 297 27.64 12.30 12.23
N LEU A 298 28.54 13.22 11.86
CA LEU A 298 28.34 14.66 11.89
C LEU A 298 28.20 15.28 10.50
N LEU A 299 28.84 14.67 9.50
CA LEU A 299 29.00 15.19 8.15
C LEU A 299 28.50 14.19 7.10
N GLY A 300 27.79 14.74 6.10
CA GLY A 300 27.31 13.98 4.96
C GLY A 300 27.93 14.39 3.63
N GLY A 301 28.00 13.45 2.68
CA GLY A 301 28.50 13.72 1.33
C GLY A 301 29.96 14.20 1.29
N MET A 302 30.80 13.71 2.20
CA MET A 302 32.18 14.15 2.35
C MET A 302 33.03 13.90 1.10
N ALA A 303 33.84 14.90 0.73
CA ALA A 303 34.90 14.80 -0.27
C ALA A 303 36.24 15.15 0.38
N ARG A 304 37.22 14.24 0.24
CA ARG A 304 38.58 14.37 0.75
C ARG A 304 39.57 14.71 -0.37
N ASP A 305 40.68 15.33 -0.02
CA ASP A 305 41.83 15.51 -0.90
C ASP A 305 42.63 14.19 -1.09
N PRO A 306 43.64 14.15 -1.96
CA PRO A 306 44.51 12.97 -2.12
C PRO A 306 45.40 12.64 -0.90
N GLN A 307 45.45 13.53 0.10
CA GLN A 307 46.24 13.42 1.32
C GLN A 307 45.41 12.92 2.52
N GLY A 308 44.08 12.83 2.36
CA GLY A 308 43.10 12.35 3.33
C GLY A 308 42.34 13.45 4.09
N GLN A 309 42.68 14.72 3.89
CA GLN A 309 42.01 15.84 4.58
C GLN A 309 40.64 16.14 3.97
N LEU A 310 39.72 16.61 4.82
CA LEU A 310 38.38 17.00 4.43
C LEU A 310 38.41 18.32 3.63
N LEU A 311 37.83 18.33 2.44
CA LEU A 311 37.70 19.55 1.60
C LEU A 311 36.28 20.12 1.59
N ARG A 312 35.27 19.23 1.53
CA ARG A 312 33.87 19.60 1.31
C ARG A 312 32.94 18.58 1.94
N ALA A 313 31.79 19.05 2.42
CA ALA A 313 30.65 18.23 2.79
C ALA A 313 29.37 18.80 2.14
N GLU A 314 28.34 17.96 2.06
CA GLU A 314 27.03 18.26 1.46
C GLU A 314 25.92 18.36 2.51
N ALA A 315 26.15 17.87 3.73
CA ALA A 315 25.21 18.00 4.85
C ALA A 315 25.93 18.11 6.19
N LEU A 316 25.30 18.81 7.14
CA LEU A 316 25.63 18.80 8.56
C LEU A 316 24.53 18.07 9.33
N GLN A 317 24.88 17.27 10.32
CA GLN A 317 23.94 16.59 11.21
C GLN A 317 24.20 16.96 12.67
N SER A 318 23.14 17.11 13.45
CA SER A 318 23.23 17.06 14.90
C SER A 318 22.13 16.19 15.47
N THR A 319 22.47 15.42 16.49
CA THR A 319 21.58 14.44 17.11
C THR A 319 21.52 14.72 18.60
N PHE A 320 20.35 15.15 19.07
CA PHE A 320 20.05 15.24 20.49
C PHE A 320 19.62 13.83 20.96
N LEU A 321 20.11 13.39 22.12
CA LEU A 321 19.64 12.16 22.74
C LEU A 321 18.70 12.50 23.90
N LEU A 322 17.50 11.94 23.88
CA LEU A 322 16.54 11.99 24.98
C LEU A 322 16.47 10.65 25.69
N MET A 323 16.16 10.68 26.99
CA MET A 323 15.79 9.48 27.73
C MET A 323 14.58 8.80 27.07
N SER A 324 14.51 7.48 27.24
CA SER A 324 13.31 6.69 26.94
C SER A 324 12.17 6.99 27.95
N PRO A 325 10.91 6.62 27.65
CA PRO A 325 9.78 6.86 28.55
C PRO A 325 9.97 6.26 29.95
N ARG A 326 10.52 5.04 30.03
CA ARG A 326 10.74 4.38 31.33
C ARG A 326 11.93 4.98 32.07
N GLN A 327 13.03 5.31 31.39
CA GLN A 327 14.13 6.01 32.05
C GLN A 327 13.71 7.37 32.58
N LEU A 328 12.91 8.14 31.83
CA LEU A 328 12.38 9.41 32.31
C LEU A 328 11.47 9.19 33.54
N TYR A 329 10.65 8.13 33.51
CA TYR A 329 9.85 7.74 34.67
C TYR A 329 10.71 7.38 35.89
N GLU A 330 11.72 6.52 35.72
CA GLU A 330 12.63 6.06 36.78
C GLU A 330 13.52 7.20 37.31
N HIS A 331 13.99 8.11 36.45
CA HIS A 331 14.82 9.27 36.83
C HIS A 331 14.09 10.25 37.75
N PHE A 332 12.80 10.52 37.47
CA PHE A 332 11.95 11.36 38.32
C PHE A 332 11.13 10.56 39.35
N ARG A 333 11.47 9.30 39.62
CA ARG A 333 10.70 8.45 40.53
C ARG A 333 10.94 8.84 41.99
N GLY A 334 9.94 9.48 42.59
CA GLY A 334 10.02 9.97 43.98
C GLY A 334 10.67 11.35 44.11
N ASP A 335 10.92 12.04 43.01
CA ASP A 335 11.35 13.45 43.03
C ASP A 335 10.19 14.37 43.46
N TYR A 336 10.53 15.47 44.13
CA TYR A 336 9.55 16.48 44.57
C TYR A 336 8.86 17.18 43.39
N GLN A 337 9.49 17.21 42.20
CA GLN A 337 8.87 17.81 41.03
C GLN A 337 7.66 17.02 40.53
N THR A 338 7.67 15.69 40.69
CA THR A 338 6.66 14.76 40.17
C THR A 338 5.73 14.20 41.26
N HIS A 339 6.06 14.33 42.55
CA HIS A 339 5.23 13.83 43.67
C HIS A 339 3.77 14.33 43.65
N ASP A 340 3.51 15.53 43.14
CA ASP A 340 2.14 16.09 43.03
C ASP A 340 1.29 15.41 41.93
N ILE A 341 1.93 14.61 41.09
CA ILE A 341 1.36 13.99 39.89
C ILE A 341 1.38 12.47 40.11
N GLY A 342 0.36 11.76 39.65
CA GLY A 342 0.34 10.28 39.66
C GLY A 342 1.29 9.71 38.62
N TRP A 343 2.60 9.95 38.78
CA TRP A 343 3.66 9.76 37.80
C TRP A 343 3.73 8.33 37.29
N SER A 344 3.64 8.17 35.97
CA SER A 344 3.65 6.88 35.27
C SER A 344 4.47 6.95 33.99
N GLU A 345 4.85 5.79 33.46
CA GLU A 345 5.55 5.65 32.19
C GLU A 345 4.77 6.25 31.01
N GLU A 346 3.43 6.13 31.00
CA GLU A 346 2.55 6.76 30.00
C GLU A 346 2.60 8.30 30.07
N GLN A 347 2.67 8.88 31.28
CA GLN A 347 2.79 10.33 31.45
C GLN A 347 4.18 10.82 31.02
N ALA A 348 5.24 10.08 31.35
CA ALA A 348 6.59 10.35 30.89
C ALA A 348 6.68 10.30 29.36
N GLY A 349 6.09 9.27 28.73
CA GLY A 349 5.91 9.18 27.29
C GLY A 349 5.17 10.39 26.72
N THR A 350 4.03 10.78 27.31
CA THR A 350 3.26 11.96 26.88
C THR A 350 4.08 13.26 26.92
N VAL A 351 4.91 13.45 27.95
CA VAL A 351 5.84 14.59 28.05
C VAL A 351 6.88 14.57 26.92
N LEU A 352 7.52 13.43 26.69
CA LEU A 352 8.51 13.26 25.61
C LEU A 352 7.88 13.51 24.24
N GLN A 353 6.71 12.93 23.96
CA GLN A 353 6.00 13.12 22.69
C GLN A 353 5.64 14.60 22.45
N ALA A 354 5.15 15.30 23.48
CA ALA A 354 4.83 16.71 23.38
C ALA A 354 6.07 17.59 23.14
N TRP A 355 7.20 17.27 23.79
CA TRP A 355 8.47 17.97 23.57
C TRP A 355 9.03 17.69 22.17
N GLN A 356 9.04 16.44 21.71
CA GLN A 356 9.53 16.07 20.38
C GLN A 356 8.71 16.72 19.26
N ARG A 357 7.37 16.71 19.35
CA ARG A 357 6.50 17.44 18.41
C ARG A 357 6.79 18.94 18.43
N ARG A 358 7.08 19.52 19.58
CA ARG A 358 7.44 20.95 19.70
C ARG A 358 8.83 21.24 19.10
N PHE A 359 9.81 20.36 19.29
CA PHE A 359 11.14 20.41 18.69
C PHE A 359 11.05 20.45 17.16
N VAL A 360 10.33 19.52 16.54
CA VAL A 360 10.17 19.50 15.07
C VAL A 360 9.47 20.77 14.59
N GLN A 361 8.39 21.22 15.24
CA GLN A 361 7.70 22.46 14.87
C GLN A 361 8.60 23.70 14.91
N VAL A 362 9.48 23.82 15.90
CA VAL A 362 10.37 24.98 16.05
C VAL A 362 11.49 24.93 15.02
N SER A 363 12.15 23.80 14.87
CA SER A 363 13.26 23.61 13.91
C SER A 363 12.80 23.76 12.45
N VAL A 364 11.61 23.28 12.11
CA VAL A 364 11.03 23.45 10.76
C VAL A 364 10.65 24.91 10.48
N ARG A 365 10.09 25.64 11.47
CA ARG A 365 9.74 27.06 11.31
C ARG A 365 10.96 27.95 11.08
N MET A 366 12.11 27.59 11.66
CA MET A 366 13.40 28.22 11.35
C MET A 366 13.73 28.06 9.85
N GLY A 367 13.76 26.82 9.36
CA GLY A 367 14.16 26.52 7.97
C GLY A 367 13.34 27.20 6.86
N GLU A 368 12.12 27.66 7.15
CA GLU A 368 11.22 28.27 6.17
C GLU A 368 11.28 29.81 6.07
N GLY A 369 12.08 30.51 6.90
CA GLY A 369 12.18 31.99 6.84
C GLY A 369 10.83 32.71 7.01
N GLY A 370 9.89 32.06 7.70
CA GLY A 370 8.46 32.29 7.59
C GLY A 370 7.83 33.00 8.78
N ALA A 371 8.03 34.31 8.90
CA ALA A 371 7.25 35.17 9.80
C ALA A 371 5.80 35.38 9.30
N ARG A 372 5.05 34.29 9.13
CA ARG A 372 3.60 34.30 8.84
C ARG A 372 2.84 33.58 9.95
N GLY A 373 2.36 34.36 10.92
CA GLY A 373 1.26 33.95 11.81
C GLY A 373 1.65 33.37 13.16
N CYS A 374 2.20 34.20 14.05
CA CYS A 374 2.01 34.05 15.49
C CYS A 374 1.22 35.26 16.04
N SER A 375 -0.03 35.40 15.58
CA SER A 375 -1.03 36.34 16.15
C SER A 375 -2.40 35.70 16.37
N LEU A 376 -2.52 34.38 16.21
CA LEU A 376 -3.72 33.62 16.58
C LEU A 376 -3.32 32.51 17.56
N LEU A 377 -4.13 32.37 18.63
CA LEU A 377 -4.05 31.33 19.67
C LEU A 377 -2.88 31.44 20.67
N LEU A 378 -2.90 32.51 21.48
CA LEU A 378 -2.57 32.43 22.91
C LEU A 378 -3.33 33.54 23.68
N PRO A 379 -4.47 33.25 24.32
CA PRO A 379 -5.10 34.16 25.26
C PRO A 379 -4.64 33.84 26.68
N LEU A 380 -3.64 34.55 27.20
CA LEU A 380 -3.55 34.96 28.62
C LEU A 380 -2.34 35.88 28.86
N ARG A 381 -2.58 36.95 29.62
CA ARG A 381 -1.57 37.95 30.03
C ARG A 381 -0.72 37.40 31.18
N SER A 382 0.59 37.65 31.16
CA SER A 382 1.22 38.64 32.08
C SER A 382 2.75 38.75 31.91
N THR A 383 3.21 39.95 31.52
CA THR A 383 4.45 40.65 31.95
C THR A 383 5.79 39.91 32.17
N LEU A 384 6.85 40.53 31.63
CA LEU A 384 8.27 40.42 32.03
C LEU A 384 9.12 39.22 31.57
N SER A 385 9.42 39.19 30.26
CA SER A 385 10.74 38.77 29.73
C SER A 385 10.93 39.26 28.28
N LEU A 386 11.31 40.54 28.11
CA LEU A 386 11.41 41.17 26.79
C LEU A 386 12.85 41.64 26.51
N GLN A 387 13.77 40.68 26.30
CA GLN A 387 15.08 40.89 25.65
C GLN A 387 15.80 39.58 25.36
N LEU A 388 15.48 38.96 24.23
CA LEU A 388 16.42 38.22 23.39
C LEU A 388 15.98 38.46 21.95
N ALA A 389 16.90 38.90 21.10
CA ALA A 389 16.56 39.36 19.75
C ALA A 389 16.01 38.21 18.90
N GLN A 390 14.84 38.41 18.30
CA GLN A 390 14.30 37.48 17.33
C GLN A 390 14.87 37.82 15.95
N GLU A 391 16.14 37.46 15.73
CA GLU A 391 16.75 37.44 14.40
C GLU A 391 16.13 36.30 13.59
N ALA A 392 15.02 36.59 12.93
CA ALA A 392 14.46 35.73 11.90
C ALA A 392 15.45 35.63 10.74
N LEU A 393 15.77 34.39 10.35
CA LEU A 393 16.68 34.07 9.25
C LEU A 393 16.34 34.89 7.97
N PRO A 394 17.35 35.47 7.29
CA PRO A 394 17.12 36.21 6.06
C PRO A 394 16.52 35.28 4.99
N GLN A 395 15.47 35.72 4.30
CA GLN A 395 14.67 34.92 3.35
C GLN A 395 15.45 34.37 2.14
N ASN A 396 16.72 34.72 2.00
CA ASN A 396 17.58 34.41 0.86
C ASN A 396 18.76 33.48 1.23
N SER A 397 18.64 32.68 2.29
CA SER A 397 19.64 31.64 2.59
C SER A 397 19.63 30.55 1.50
N SER A 398 20.81 30.18 0.99
CA SER A 398 20.96 29.07 0.03
C SER A 398 20.80 27.69 0.68
N GLN A 399 20.34 27.63 1.93
CA GLN A 399 20.41 26.47 2.81
C GLN A 399 19.01 26.13 3.36
N GLN A 400 18.83 24.88 3.78
CA GLN A 400 17.59 24.35 4.31
C GLN A 400 17.87 23.49 5.53
N ILE A 401 16.96 23.55 6.51
CA ILE A 401 17.05 22.83 7.76
C ILE A 401 15.87 21.86 7.85
N HIS A 402 16.17 20.61 8.15
CA HIS A 402 15.24 19.51 8.30
C HIS A 402 15.36 18.93 9.72
N ALA A 403 14.24 18.60 10.34
CA ALA A 403 14.21 18.02 11.68
C ALA A 403 13.32 16.79 11.71
N PHE A 404 13.72 15.80 12.50
CA PHE A 404 13.04 14.52 12.65
C PHE A 404 13.16 14.01 14.08
N SER A 405 12.14 13.26 14.51
CA SER A 405 12.05 12.64 15.83
C SER A 405 11.42 11.25 15.70
N SER A 406 11.57 10.40 16.71
CA SER A 406 10.88 9.11 16.77
C SER A 406 9.36 9.28 16.62
N THR A 407 8.75 10.23 17.33
CA THR A 407 7.30 10.53 17.18
C THR A 407 6.87 10.94 15.79
N THR A 408 7.72 11.61 15.00
CA THR A 408 7.34 11.90 13.61
C THR A 408 7.30 10.64 12.74
N LEU A 409 8.09 9.61 13.05
CA LEU A 409 7.94 8.30 12.39
C LEU A 409 6.59 7.67 12.74
N ASP A 410 6.24 7.67 14.04
CA ASP A 410 4.98 7.11 14.54
C ASP A 410 3.77 7.86 13.97
N ASP A 411 3.79 9.19 13.96
CA ASP A 411 2.75 10.05 13.38
C ASP A 411 2.59 9.80 11.86
N ILE A 412 3.69 9.57 11.13
CA ILE A 412 3.66 9.18 9.71
C ILE A 412 3.02 7.79 9.54
N LEU A 413 3.43 6.79 10.32
CA LEU A 413 2.91 5.43 10.25
C LEU A 413 1.42 5.36 10.62
N HIS A 414 0.98 6.16 11.59
CA HIS A 414 -0.43 6.34 11.93
C HIS A 414 -1.20 7.01 10.79
N ALA A 415 -0.67 8.07 10.17
CA ALA A 415 -1.28 8.68 8.99
C ALA A 415 -1.36 7.71 7.79
N PHE A 416 -0.47 6.71 7.72
CA PHE A 416 -0.56 5.61 6.75
C PHE A 416 -1.58 4.52 7.13
N SER A 417 -1.86 4.29 8.41
CA SER A 417 -2.90 3.35 8.84
C SER A 417 -4.30 3.96 8.78
N GLU A 418 -4.42 5.28 8.88
CA GLU A 418 -5.69 6.01 8.82
C GLU A 418 -6.45 5.78 7.49
N VAL A 419 -7.57 5.07 7.61
CA VAL A 419 -8.45 4.77 6.48
C VAL A 419 -9.30 5.99 6.17
N SER A 420 -8.95 6.71 5.10
CA SER A 420 -9.84 7.75 4.59
C SER A 420 -11.13 7.10 4.03
N ALA A 421 -12.21 7.14 4.82
CA ALA A 421 -13.50 6.57 4.45
C ALA A 421 -14.02 7.06 3.09
N ALA A 422 -13.68 8.30 2.70
CA ALA A 422 -13.99 8.86 1.39
C ALA A 422 -13.39 8.06 0.20
N ARG A 423 -12.14 7.58 0.29
CA ARG A 423 -11.54 6.73 -0.77
C ARG A 423 -12.23 5.36 -0.84
N VAL A 424 -12.53 4.77 0.32
CA VAL A 424 -13.23 3.48 0.41
C VAL A 424 -14.64 3.60 -0.19
N VAL A 425 -15.49 4.46 0.37
CA VAL A 425 -16.85 4.68 -0.11
C VAL A 425 -16.87 5.10 -1.58
N GLY A 426 -15.96 5.99 -2.01
CA GLY A 426 -15.82 6.38 -3.41
C GLY A 426 -15.52 5.22 -4.35
N GLY A 427 -14.60 4.33 -3.99
CA GLY A 427 -14.28 3.13 -4.79
C GLY A 427 -15.42 2.11 -4.82
N TYR A 428 -16.12 1.88 -3.70
CA TYR A 428 -17.31 1.02 -3.67
C TYR A 428 -18.45 1.59 -4.53
N LEU A 429 -18.70 2.91 -4.47
CA LEU A 429 -19.69 3.58 -5.32
C LEU A 429 -19.32 3.52 -6.81
N LEU A 430 -18.04 3.68 -7.16
CA LEU A 430 -17.55 3.56 -8.53
C LEU A 430 -17.76 2.15 -9.08
N MET A 431 -17.44 1.11 -8.30
CA MET A 431 -17.65 -0.29 -8.68
C MET A 431 -19.14 -0.65 -8.78
N LEU A 432 -19.97 -0.10 -7.91
CA LEU A 432 -21.43 -0.25 -7.95
C LEU A 432 -22.02 0.43 -9.20
N ALA A 433 -21.55 1.64 -9.55
CA ALA A 433 -21.92 2.32 -10.78
C ALA A 433 -21.49 1.53 -12.04
N TYR A 434 -20.26 1.03 -12.06
CA TYR A 434 -19.75 0.15 -13.13
C TYR A 434 -20.62 -1.11 -13.29
N ALA A 435 -20.98 -1.78 -12.19
CA ALA A 435 -21.83 -2.96 -12.21
C ALA A 435 -23.27 -2.65 -12.68
N CYS A 436 -23.84 -1.52 -12.27
CA CYS A 436 -25.15 -1.10 -12.73
C CYS A 436 -25.15 -0.81 -14.24
N VAL A 437 -24.15 -0.09 -14.75
CA VAL A 437 -24.04 0.30 -16.17
C VAL A 437 -23.77 -0.90 -17.08
N THR A 438 -22.86 -1.80 -16.71
CA THR A 438 -22.49 -2.98 -17.53
C THR A 438 -23.60 -4.05 -17.57
N MET A 439 -24.43 -4.15 -16.53
CA MET A 439 -25.60 -5.02 -16.49
C MET A 439 -26.88 -4.39 -17.05
N LEU A 440 -26.84 -3.11 -17.43
CA LEU A 440 -27.98 -2.42 -18.03
C LEU A 440 -28.10 -2.83 -19.51
N ARG A 441 -29.09 -3.66 -19.82
CA ARG A 441 -29.49 -3.92 -21.22
C ARG A 441 -30.55 -2.92 -21.64
N TRP A 442 -30.50 -2.50 -22.90
CA TRP A 442 -31.48 -1.56 -23.49
C TRP A 442 -32.92 -2.08 -23.47
N ASP A 443 -33.11 -3.40 -23.41
CA ASP A 443 -34.42 -4.02 -23.18
C ASP A 443 -34.84 -3.85 -21.71
N CYS A 444 -35.66 -2.84 -21.41
CA CYS A 444 -36.07 -2.50 -20.04
C CYS A 444 -36.77 -3.64 -19.25
N ALA A 445 -37.27 -4.68 -19.93
CA ALA A 445 -37.87 -5.86 -19.31
C ALA A 445 -36.89 -7.05 -19.12
N GLN A 446 -35.67 -6.97 -19.67
CA GLN A 446 -34.60 -7.95 -19.52
C GLN A 446 -33.31 -7.41 -18.88
N SER A 447 -33.31 -6.13 -18.47
CA SER A 447 -32.23 -5.52 -17.69
C SER A 447 -31.82 -6.39 -16.49
N GLN A 448 -30.55 -6.31 -16.10
CA GLN A 448 -30.01 -7.00 -14.92
C GLN A 448 -29.38 -6.03 -13.92
N GLY A 449 -29.62 -4.72 -14.04
CA GLY A 449 -29.03 -3.71 -13.16
C GLY A 449 -29.30 -3.98 -11.67
N ALA A 450 -30.51 -4.42 -11.33
CA ALA A 450 -30.86 -4.81 -9.96
C ALA A 450 -30.08 -6.06 -9.45
N VAL A 451 -29.75 -7.00 -10.34
CA VAL A 451 -28.94 -8.19 -10.01
C VAL A 451 -27.48 -7.80 -9.80
N GLY A 452 -26.93 -6.93 -10.65
CA GLY A 452 -25.58 -6.37 -10.48
C GLY A 452 -25.45 -5.60 -9.16
N LEU A 453 -26.43 -4.74 -8.86
CA LEU A 453 -26.50 -4.00 -7.60
C LEU A 453 -26.54 -4.93 -6.38
N ALA A 454 -27.47 -5.89 -6.36
CA ALA A 454 -27.59 -6.87 -5.27
C ALA A 454 -26.34 -7.75 -5.16
N GLY A 455 -25.69 -8.09 -6.27
CA GLY A 455 -24.45 -8.85 -6.31
C GLY A 455 -23.26 -8.10 -5.69
N VAL A 456 -23.03 -6.83 -6.07
CA VAL A 456 -21.96 -6.01 -5.48
C VAL A 456 -22.20 -5.77 -3.98
N LEU A 457 -23.45 -5.53 -3.57
CA LEU A 457 -23.80 -5.41 -2.14
C LEU A 457 -23.57 -6.73 -1.38
N LEU A 458 -23.87 -7.88 -1.98
CA LEU A 458 -23.60 -9.19 -1.40
C LEU A 458 -22.08 -9.45 -1.27
N VAL A 459 -21.26 -9.07 -2.26
CA VAL A 459 -19.79 -9.17 -2.16
C VAL A 459 -19.25 -8.21 -1.09
N ALA A 460 -19.77 -6.98 -1.01
CA ALA A 460 -19.39 -6.05 0.06
C ALA A 460 -19.70 -6.61 1.46
N LEU A 461 -20.88 -7.22 1.63
CA LEU A 461 -21.26 -7.92 2.86
C LEU A 461 -20.38 -9.16 3.12
N ALA A 462 -20.02 -9.91 2.09
CA ALA A 462 -19.15 -11.08 2.21
C ALA A 462 -17.71 -10.69 2.62
N VAL A 463 -17.17 -9.61 2.04
CA VAL A 463 -15.88 -9.02 2.46
C VAL A 463 -15.94 -8.56 3.92
N ALA A 464 -16.99 -7.84 4.32
CA ALA A 464 -17.18 -7.47 5.73
C ALA A 464 -17.31 -8.70 6.64
N SER A 465 -18.04 -9.74 6.22
CA SER A 465 -18.16 -10.97 7.01
C SER A 465 -16.84 -11.73 7.18
N GLY A 466 -15.98 -11.74 6.14
CA GLY A 466 -14.68 -12.39 6.18
C GLY A 466 -13.70 -11.64 7.09
N LEU A 467 -13.66 -10.30 7.00
CA LEU A 467 -12.87 -9.47 7.91
C LEU A 467 -13.38 -9.60 9.36
N GLY A 468 -14.70 -9.63 9.57
CA GLY A 468 -15.30 -9.86 10.88
C GLY A 468 -14.96 -11.23 11.47
N LEU A 469 -14.94 -12.27 10.65
CA LEU A 469 -14.46 -13.60 11.05
C LEU A 469 -12.96 -13.58 11.41
N CYS A 470 -12.14 -12.82 10.68
CA CYS A 470 -10.72 -12.66 11.02
C CYS A 470 -10.51 -11.96 12.37
N ALA A 471 -11.31 -10.93 12.67
CA ALA A 471 -11.31 -10.26 13.97
C ALA A 471 -11.71 -11.21 15.10
N LEU A 472 -12.76 -12.03 14.90
CA LEU A 472 -13.19 -13.06 15.87
C LEU A 472 -12.16 -14.18 16.08
N LEU A 473 -11.27 -14.41 15.10
CA LEU A 473 -10.13 -15.33 15.21
C LEU A 473 -8.89 -14.70 15.86
N GLY A 474 -8.96 -13.41 16.25
CA GLY A 474 -7.85 -12.70 16.89
C GLY A 474 -6.71 -12.31 15.93
N ILE A 475 -6.96 -12.26 14.61
CA ILE A 475 -5.95 -11.82 13.64
C ILE A 475 -5.91 -10.29 13.64
N ALA A 476 -4.80 -9.71 14.10
CA ALA A 476 -4.57 -8.27 14.10
C ALA A 476 -4.67 -7.67 12.69
N PHE A 477 -5.22 -6.46 12.60
CA PHE A 477 -5.35 -5.69 11.37
C PHE A 477 -4.14 -4.79 11.17
N ASN A 478 -3.81 -4.52 9.91
CA ASN A 478 -2.73 -3.60 9.53
C ASN A 478 -3.17 -2.64 8.41
N ALA A 479 -2.39 -1.60 8.15
CA ALA A 479 -2.69 -0.59 7.12
C ALA A 479 -3.00 -1.18 5.73
N ALA A 480 -2.28 -2.23 5.31
CA ALA A 480 -2.50 -2.87 4.01
C ALA A 480 -3.83 -3.65 3.96
N THR A 481 -4.22 -4.31 5.05
CA THR A 481 -5.51 -5.03 5.15
C THR A 481 -6.70 -4.10 5.16
N THR A 482 -6.61 -2.91 5.74
CA THR A 482 -7.73 -1.96 5.76
C THR A 482 -7.83 -1.16 4.47
N GLN A 483 -6.71 -0.89 3.77
CA GLN A 483 -6.70 -0.08 2.55
C GLN A 483 -6.78 -0.86 1.24
N VAL A 484 -6.09 -2.00 1.12
CA VAL A 484 -5.94 -2.72 -0.17
C VAL A 484 -6.88 -3.91 -0.28
N LEU A 485 -7.00 -4.71 0.78
CA LEU A 485 -7.74 -5.96 0.76
C LEU A 485 -9.23 -5.82 0.37
N PRO A 486 -9.99 -4.80 0.81
CA PRO A 486 -11.41 -4.70 0.47
C PRO A 486 -11.64 -4.50 -1.04
N PHE A 487 -10.78 -3.72 -1.70
CA PHE A 487 -10.86 -3.51 -3.15
C PHE A 487 -10.41 -4.74 -3.93
N LEU A 488 -9.31 -5.39 -3.51
CA LEU A 488 -8.82 -6.62 -4.11
C LEU A 488 -9.86 -7.75 -4.05
N ALA A 489 -10.44 -7.96 -2.87
CA ALA A 489 -11.44 -8.98 -2.65
C ALA A 489 -12.77 -8.68 -3.38
N LEU A 490 -13.17 -7.41 -3.46
CA LEU A 490 -14.33 -7.02 -4.26
C LEU A 490 -14.10 -7.26 -5.75
N GLY A 491 -12.92 -6.92 -6.29
CA GLY A 491 -12.56 -7.19 -7.68
C GLY A 491 -12.68 -8.68 -8.03
N ILE A 492 -12.14 -9.55 -7.16
CA ILE A 492 -12.23 -11.01 -7.33
C ILE A 492 -13.70 -11.48 -7.26
N GLY A 493 -14.45 -11.10 -6.21
CA GLY A 493 -15.82 -11.58 -6.02
C GLY A 493 -16.83 -11.08 -7.04
N VAL A 494 -16.59 -9.91 -7.64
CA VAL A 494 -17.46 -9.34 -8.68
C VAL A 494 -17.30 -10.05 -10.03
N ASP A 495 -16.12 -10.56 -10.38
CA ASP A 495 -15.89 -11.32 -11.62
C ASP A 495 -16.75 -12.59 -11.67
N ASP A 496 -16.75 -13.40 -10.60
CA ASP A 496 -17.57 -14.62 -10.51
C ASP A 496 -19.08 -14.31 -10.62
N ILE A 497 -19.53 -13.15 -10.09
CA ILE A 497 -20.92 -12.67 -10.19
C ILE A 497 -21.29 -12.29 -11.63
N PHE A 498 -20.42 -11.57 -12.34
CA PHE A 498 -20.63 -11.27 -13.75
C PHE A 498 -20.70 -12.54 -14.60
N LEU A 499 -19.77 -13.47 -14.37
CA LEU A 499 -19.70 -14.74 -15.09
C LEU A 499 -20.98 -15.58 -14.89
N LEU A 500 -21.46 -15.70 -13.65
CA LEU A 500 -22.70 -16.41 -13.33
C LEU A 500 -23.93 -15.71 -13.93
N ALA A 501 -24.06 -14.38 -13.79
CA ALA A 501 -25.22 -13.65 -14.32
C ALA A 501 -25.25 -13.62 -15.86
N HIS A 502 -24.10 -13.55 -16.52
CA HIS A 502 -24.01 -13.65 -17.98
C HIS A 502 -24.43 -15.05 -18.46
N ALA A 503 -23.82 -16.10 -17.90
CA ALA A 503 -24.16 -17.49 -18.21
C ALA A 503 -25.64 -17.79 -17.92
N PHE A 504 -26.19 -17.19 -16.87
CA PHE A 504 -27.61 -17.27 -16.55
C PHE A 504 -28.49 -16.75 -17.71
N THR A 505 -28.11 -15.66 -18.39
CA THR A 505 -28.84 -15.17 -19.56
C THR A 505 -28.65 -16.00 -20.84
N GLU A 506 -27.50 -16.66 -21.01
CA GLU A 506 -27.26 -17.55 -22.16
C GLU A 506 -27.90 -18.94 -21.98
N THR A 507 -28.55 -19.25 -20.85
CA THR A 507 -29.27 -20.52 -20.67
C THR A 507 -30.38 -20.69 -21.73
N PRO A 508 -30.44 -21.85 -22.43
CA PRO A 508 -31.28 -22.01 -23.61
C PRO A 508 -32.79 -21.91 -23.26
N PRO A 509 -33.59 -21.24 -24.13
CA PRO A 509 -35.04 -21.16 -23.96
C PRO A 509 -35.65 -22.56 -24.16
N GLY A 510 -36.30 -23.08 -23.12
CA GLY A 510 -36.86 -24.44 -23.10
C GLY A 510 -36.58 -25.23 -21.82
N THR A 511 -35.64 -24.77 -20.99
CA THR A 511 -35.41 -25.34 -19.65
C THR A 511 -36.57 -24.99 -18.69
N PRO A 512 -37.07 -25.93 -17.86
CA PRO A 512 -38.12 -25.65 -16.90
C PRO A 512 -37.63 -24.70 -15.81
N LEU A 513 -38.51 -23.79 -15.36
CA LEU A 513 -38.17 -22.71 -14.43
C LEU A 513 -37.67 -23.20 -13.06
N GLN A 514 -37.90 -24.46 -12.72
CA GLN A 514 -37.40 -25.11 -11.49
C GLN A 514 -35.96 -25.64 -11.61
N GLU A 515 -35.48 -25.97 -12.81
CA GLU A 515 -34.12 -26.54 -13.02
C GLU A 515 -33.12 -25.51 -13.56
N ARG A 516 -33.60 -24.36 -14.06
CA ARG A 516 -32.77 -23.37 -14.78
C ARG A 516 -31.57 -22.82 -13.98
N THR A 517 -31.71 -22.67 -12.67
CA THR A 517 -30.60 -22.26 -11.78
C THR A 517 -29.62 -23.40 -11.52
N GLY A 518 -30.12 -24.66 -11.46
CA GLY A 518 -29.29 -25.87 -11.43
C GLY A 518 -28.44 -26.02 -12.69
N GLU A 519 -29.05 -25.85 -13.87
CA GLU A 519 -28.35 -25.88 -15.17
C GLU A 519 -27.25 -24.81 -15.27
N CYS A 520 -27.54 -23.58 -14.82
CA CYS A 520 -26.55 -22.50 -14.77
C CYS A 520 -25.38 -22.85 -13.83
N LEU A 521 -25.66 -23.35 -12.62
CA LEU A 521 -24.63 -23.69 -11.63
C LEU A 521 -23.83 -24.93 -12.04
N GLN A 522 -24.45 -25.91 -12.71
CA GLN A 522 -23.79 -27.07 -13.31
C GLN A 522 -22.78 -26.67 -14.40
N ARG A 523 -23.10 -25.64 -15.18
CA ARG A 523 -22.30 -25.22 -16.34
C ARG A 523 -21.17 -24.27 -15.97
N THR A 524 -21.43 -23.33 -15.08
CA THR A 524 -20.51 -22.22 -14.74
C THR A 524 -19.90 -22.37 -13.34
N GLY A 525 -20.63 -22.96 -12.39
CA GLY A 525 -20.19 -23.12 -11.00
C GLY A 525 -18.94 -23.99 -10.84
N THR A 526 -18.66 -24.93 -11.77
CA THR A 526 -17.38 -25.66 -11.77
C THR A 526 -16.19 -24.76 -12.08
N SER A 527 -16.38 -23.70 -12.88
CA SER A 527 -15.33 -22.73 -13.19
C SER A 527 -15.09 -21.81 -11.99
N VAL A 528 -16.18 -21.28 -11.41
CA VAL A 528 -16.15 -20.42 -10.21
C VAL A 528 -15.54 -21.14 -9.00
N ALA A 529 -15.86 -22.43 -8.81
CA ALA A 529 -15.22 -23.24 -7.77
C ALA A 529 -13.73 -23.44 -8.03
N LEU A 530 -13.31 -23.64 -9.28
CA LEU A 530 -11.90 -23.81 -9.63
C LEU A 530 -11.10 -22.51 -9.41
N THR A 531 -11.62 -21.35 -9.83
CA THR A 531 -10.99 -20.03 -9.59
C THR A 531 -10.92 -19.74 -8.09
N SER A 532 -12.04 -19.78 -7.38
CA SER A 532 -12.10 -19.50 -5.94
C SER A 532 -11.19 -20.41 -5.10
N ILE A 533 -11.18 -21.73 -5.36
CA ILE A 533 -10.29 -22.67 -4.64
C ILE A 533 -8.82 -22.38 -4.97
N SER A 534 -8.50 -22.07 -6.23
CA SER A 534 -7.12 -21.73 -6.62
C SER A 534 -6.63 -20.44 -5.96
N HIS A 535 -7.49 -19.42 -5.87
CA HIS A 535 -7.19 -18.16 -5.17
C HIS A 535 -7.00 -18.39 -3.66
N MET A 536 -7.89 -19.17 -3.04
CA MET A 536 -7.80 -19.53 -1.62
C MET A 536 -6.49 -20.28 -1.32
N VAL A 537 -6.11 -21.28 -2.13
CA VAL A 537 -4.83 -22.00 -2.00
C VAL A 537 -3.63 -21.08 -2.23
N ALA A 538 -3.69 -20.17 -3.21
CA ALA A 538 -2.62 -19.21 -3.46
C ALA A 538 -2.39 -18.27 -2.26
N PHE A 539 -3.45 -17.73 -1.66
CA PHE A 539 -3.34 -16.90 -0.46
C PHE A 539 -2.89 -17.71 0.77
N PHE A 540 -3.33 -18.96 0.95
CA PHE A 540 -2.80 -19.83 2.01
C PHE A 540 -1.31 -20.16 1.82
N MET A 541 -0.83 -20.34 0.59
CA MET A 541 0.60 -20.53 0.32
C MET A 541 1.39 -19.23 0.56
N ALA A 542 0.82 -18.05 0.29
CA ALA A 542 1.43 -16.77 0.62
C ALA A 542 1.54 -16.53 2.15
N ALA A 543 0.68 -17.16 2.96
CA ALA A 543 0.76 -17.10 4.43
C ALA A 543 1.95 -17.87 5.04
N LEU A 544 2.76 -18.55 4.23
CA LEU A 544 4.05 -19.11 4.63
C LEU A 544 5.17 -18.06 4.69
N VAL A 545 4.93 -16.83 4.21
CA VAL A 545 5.89 -15.72 4.32
C VAL A 545 6.11 -15.37 5.81
N PRO A 546 7.37 -15.27 6.28
CA PRO A 546 7.68 -15.07 7.70
C PRO A 546 7.29 -13.68 8.26
N ILE A 547 7.12 -12.68 7.40
CA ILE A 547 6.81 -11.29 7.78
C ILE A 547 5.36 -11.21 8.31
N PRO A 548 5.14 -10.83 9.59
CA PRO A 548 3.81 -10.88 10.22
C PRO A 548 2.73 -10.10 9.48
N ALA A 549 3.04 -8.88 9.01
CA ALA A 549 2.07 -8.05 8.28
C ALA A 549 1.56 -8.73 6.99
N LEU A 550 2.46 -9.37 6.23
CA LEU A 550 2.11 -10.08 4.98
C LEU A 550 1.41 -11.41 5.27
N ARG A 551 1.79 -12.10 6.35
CA ARG A 551 1.12 -13.32 6.82
C ARG A 551 -0.31 -13.05 7.28
N ALA A 552 -0.53 -11.99 8.07
CA ALA A 552 -1.87 -11.56 8.47
C ALA A 552 -2.70 -11.18 7.24
N PHE A 553 -2.15 -10.36 6.33
CA PHE A 553 -2.83 -9.96 5.09
C PHE A 553 -3.27 -11.16 4.23
N SER A 554 -2.38 -12.13 4.02
CA SER A 554 -2.66 -13.31 3.20
C SER A 554 -3.66 -14.28 3.85
N LEU A 555 -3.59 -14.48 5.18
CA LEU A 555 -4.61 -15.23 5.91
C LEU A 555 -5.99 -14.57 5.83
N GLN A 556 -6.06 -13.25 6.05
CA GLN A 556 -7.31 -12.50 5.90
C GLN A 556 -7.85 -12.58 4.47
N ALA A 557 -6.99 -12.48 3.46
CA ALA A 557 -7.38 -12.63 2.06
C ALA A 557 -7.93 -14.03 1.74
N ALA A 558 -7.31 -15.10 2.25
CA ALA A 558 -7.80 -16.47 2.07
C ALA A 558 -9.20 -16.66 2.70
N ILE A 559 -9.42 -16.14 3.92
CA ILE A 559 -10.71 -16.22 4.61
C ILE A 559 -11.77 -15.40 3.87
N VAL A 560 -11.46 -14.16 3.46
CA VAL A 560 -12.36 -13.28 2.72
C VAL A 560 -12.74 -13.88 1.36
N VAL A 561 -11.80 -14.46 0.61
CA VAL A 561 -12.09 -15.18 -0.65
C VAL A 561 -12.97 -16.41 -0.39
N GLY A 562 -12.76 -17.13 0.70
CA GLY A 562 -13.64 -18.22 1.13
C GLY A 562 -15.07 -17.76 1.44
N CYS A 563 -15.25 -16.63 2.12
CA CYS A 563 -16.56 -16.03 2.37
C CYS A 563 -17.22 -15.54 1.06
N ASN A 564 -16.46 -14.93 0.15
CA ASN A 564 -16.95 -14.54 -1.18
C ASN A 564 -17.43 -15.76 -1.97
N PHE A 565 -16.63 -16.84 -2.03
CA PHE A 565 -17.02 -18.09 -2.69
C PHE A 565 -18.32 -18.67 -2.13
N ALA A 566 -18.47 -18.70 -0.80
CA ALA A 566 -19.70 -19.16 -0.16
C ALA A 566 -20.90 -18.25 -0.51
N ALA A 567 -20.73 -16.93 -0.50
CA ALA A 567 -21.79 -15.99 -0.87
C ALA A 567 -22.21 -16.13 -2.34
N VAL A 568 -21.25 -16.27 -3.26
CA VAL A 568 -21.49 -16.38 -4.70
C VAL A 568 -22.05 -17.75 -5.11
N MET A 569 -21.72 -18.84 -4.42
CA MET A 569 -22.27 -20.17 -4.72
C MET A 569 -23.57 -20.51 -4.00
N LEU A 570 -23.88 -19.89 -2.85
CA LEU A 570 -25.07 -20.20 -2.05
C LEU A 570 -26.15 -19.11 -2.12
N VAL A 571 -25.76 -17.84 -1.97
CA VAL A 571 -26.71 -16.72 -1.81
C VAL A 571 -26.99 -16.02 -3.14
N PHE A 572 -25.99 -15.82 -3.98
CA PHE A 572 -26.19 -15.18 -5.29
C PHE A 572 -27.14 -15.95 -6.24
N PRO A 573 -27.14 -17.31 -6.30
CA PRO A 573 -28.12 -18.04 -7.12
C PRO A 573 -29.55 -17.88 -6.60
N ALA A 574 -29.74 -17.61 -5.31
CA ALA A 574 -31.04 -17.23 -4.77
C ALA A 574 -31.49 -15.85 -5.29
N VAL A 575 -30.58 -14.87 -5.42
CA VAL A 575 -30.87 -13.58 -6.06
C VAL A 575 -31.27 -13.77 -7.53
N LEU A 576 -30.53 -14.59 -8.29
CA LEU A 576 -30.87 -14.93 -9.69
C LEU A 576 -32.24 -15.61 -9.80
N SER A 577 -32.60 -16.48 -8.85
CA SER A 577 -33.91 -17.15 -8.84
C SER A 577 -35.10 -16.21 -8.59
N LEU A 578 -34.92 -15.18 -7.76
CA LEU A 578 -35.94 -14.15 -7.52
C LEU A 578 -36.07 -13.22 -8.72
N ASP A 579 -34.95 -12.87 -9.36
CA ASP A 579 -34.94 -12.09 -10.59
C ASP A 579 -35.59 -12.85 -11.76
N LEU A 580 -35.43 -14.17 -11.84
CA LEU A 580 -36.19 -15.05 -12.73
C LEU A 580 -37.71 -14.86 -12.56
N HIS A 581 -38.18 -14.89 -11.31
CA HIS A 581 -39.60 -14.77 -10.99
C HIS A 581 -40.13 -13.36 -11.32
N ARG A 582 -39.31 -12.33 -11.11
CA ARG A 582 -39.58 -10.94 -11.52
C ARG A 582 -39.70 -10.79 -13.04
N ARG A 583 -38.77 -11.37 -13.82
CA ARG A 583 -38.81 -11.36 -15.30
C ARG A 583 -40.02 -12.10 -15.86
N HIS A 584 -40.38 -13.24 -15.27
CA HIS A 584 -41.60 -13.98 -15.63
C HIS A 584 -42.86 -13.12 -15.41
N CYS A 585 -42.85 -12.25 -14.40
CA CYS A 585 -43.92 -11.30 -14.10
C CYS A 585 -43.81 -9.94 -14.86
N GLN A 586 -42.81 -9.75 -15.74
CA GLN A 586 -42.62 -8.55 -16.57
C GLN A 586 -42.61 -7.20 -15.81
N ARG A 587 -41.98 -7.18 -14.62
CA ARG A 587 -41.83 -5.98 -13.78
C ARG A 587 -40.49 -5.27 -13.99
N LEU A 588 -40.46 -3.96 -13.77
CA LEU A 588 -39.25 -3.12 -13.91
C LEU A 588 -38.16 -3.44 -12.86
N ASP A 589 -36.92 -3.04 -13.14
CA ASP A 589 -35.72 -3.33 -12.32
C ASP A 589 -35.64 -2.52 -11.02
N VAL A 590 -35.80 -1.19 -11.11
CA VAL A 590 -35.49 -0.26 -10.01
C VAL A 590 -36.69 0.01 -9.11
N LEU A 591 -37.91 -0.18 -9.61
CA LEU A 591 -39.16 0.02 -8.89
C LEU A 591 -40.07 -1.20 -9.07
N CYS A 592 -39.88 -2.21 -8.21
CA CYS A 592 -40.51 -3.55 -8.26
C CYS A 592 -42.05 -3.58 -8.23
N CYS A 593 -42.71 -2.43 -8.10
CA CYS A 593 -44.15 -2.26 -8.05
C CYS A 593 -44.78 -1.94 -9.42
N PHE A 594 -44.01 -1.45 -10.40
CA PHE A 594 -44.54 -1.04 -11.71
C PHE A 594 -44.25 -2.09 -12.81
N SER A 595 -45.28 -2.41 -13.59
CA SER A 595 -45.18 -3.24 -14.80
C SER A 595 -44.56 -2.45 -15.95
N SER A 596 -43.82 -3.12 -16.84
CA SER A 596 -43.23 -2.47 -18.01
C SER A 596 -44.32 -1.96 -18.98
N PRO A 597 -44.27 -0.68 -19.43
CA PRO A 597 -45.24 -0.12 -20.37
C PRO A 597 -45.16 -0.73 -21.79
N CYS A 598 -44.13 -1.52 -22.09
CA CYS A 598 -43.95 -2.16 -23.40
C CYS A 598 -44.62 -3.54 -23.53
N SER A 599 -45.35 -4.03 -22.52
CA SER A 599 -46.01 -5.34 -22.59
C SER A 599 -47.35 -5.29 -23.34
N ALA A 600 -47.28 -5.28 -24.68
CA ALA A 600 -48.43 -5.62 -25.51
C ALA A 600 -48.79 -7.10 -25.32
N ARG A 601 -49.71 -7.39 -24.39
CA ARG A 601 -50.23 -8.75 -24.17
C ARG A 601 -51.01 -9.24 -25.40
N VAL A 602 -50.35 -10.00 -26.27
CA VAL A 602 -51.03 -10.88 -27.23
C VAL A 602 -51.46 -12.14 -26.49
N ILE A 603 -52.72 -12.19 -26.06
CA ILE A 603 -53.32 -13.41 -25.52
C ILE A 603 -53.71 -14.30 -26.71
N GLN A 604 -52.91 -15.33 -27.00
CA GLN A 604 -53.36 -16.41 -27.86
C GLN A 604 -54.32 -17.32 -27.08
N ILE A 605 -55.61 -17.18 -27.33
CA ILE A 605 -56.61 -18.16 -26.91
C ILE A 605 -56.58 -19.29 -27.94
N LEU A 606 -56.02 -20.44 -27.56
CA LEU A 606 -56.17 -21.68 -28.32
C LEU A 606 -57.54 -22.28 -27.95
N PRO A 607 -58.45 -22.55 -28.90
CA PRO A 607 -59.71 -23.21 -28.58
C PRO A 607 -59.44 -24.64 -28.12
N GLN A 608 -60.08 -25.04 -27.03
CA GLN A 608 -59.99 -26.38 -26.47
C GLN A 608 -61.12 -27.23 -27.04
N GLU A 609 -60.78 -28.19 -27.90
CA GLU A 609 -61.70 -29.16 -28.47
C GLU A 609 -62.33 -30.01 -27.35
N LEU A 610 -63.67 -30.03 -27.29
CA LEU A 610 -64.47 -30.95 -26.48
C LEU A 610 -65.39 -31.70 -27.43
N GLY A 611 -65.03 -32.93 -27.77
CA GLY A 611 -65.76 -33.71 -28.77
C GLY A 611 -66.96 -34.46 -28.19
N ASP A 612 -68.05 -34.52 -28.96
CA ASP A 612 -68.70 -35.78 -29.33
C ASP A 612 -69.60 -35.59 -30.58
N GLY A 613 -69.83 -36.64 -31.37
CA GLY A 613 -70.81 -36.64 -32.48
C GLY A 613 -70.26 -36.85 -33.92
N THR A 614 -71.02 -37.59 -34.74
CA THR A 614 -70.56 -38.28 -35.96
C THR A 614 -71.00 -37.68 -37.31
N VAL A 615 -70.04 -37.51 -38.24
CA VAL A 615 -70.15 -37.71 -39.73
C VAL A 615 -71.02 -36.68 -40.53
N PRO A 616 -70.81 -36.39 -41.86
CA PRO A 616 -69.71 -36.68 -42.82
C PRO A 616 -69.02 -35.45 -43.49
N VAL A 617 -67.84 -35.72 -44.10
CA VAL A 617 -67.27 -35.16 -45.35
C VAL A 617 -67.55 -33.69 -45.75
N GLY A 618 -66.48 -32.87 -45.69
CA GLY A 618 -66.08 -32.02 -46.82
C GLY A 618 -66.55 -30.55 -46.86
N ILE A 619 -65.82 -29.65 -46.19
CA ILE A 619 -65.65 -28.22 -46.53
C ILE A 619 -64.33 -27.72 -45.89
N ALA A 620 -63.70 -26.70 -46.48
CA ALA A 620 -62.38 -26.21 -46.07
C ALA A 620 -62.34 -25.58 -44.66
N HIS A 621 -61.26 -25.83 -43.91
CA HIS A 621 -60.99 -25.14 -42.63
C HIS A 621 -60.75 -23.64 -42.86
N LEU A 622 -61.55 -22.81 -42.19
CA LEU A 622 -61.50 -21.36 -42.27
C LEU A 622 -60.89 -20.79 -40.97
N THR A 623 -59.56 -20.68 -40.91
CA THR A 623 -58.84 -20.09 -39.77
C THR A 623 -58.89 -18.55 -39.81
N ALA A 624 -59.89 -17.98 -39.15
CA ALA A 624 -59.99 -16.53 -38.95
C ALA A 624 -59.18 -16.07 -37.72
N THR A 625 -58.08 -15.36 -37.93
CA THR A 625 -57.31 -14.74 -36.84
C THR A 625 -57.85 -13.34 -36.52
N VAL A 626 -58.50 -13.19 -35.37
CA VAL A 626 -58.92 -11.88 -34.85
C VAL A 626 -57.74 -11.21 -34.14
N GLN A 627 -57.25 -10.10 -34.67
CA GLN A 627 -56.29 -9.24 -33.97
C GLN A 627 -57.03 -8.06 -33.34
N ALA A 628 -57.17 -8.09 -32.01
CA ALA A 628 -57.63 -6.94 -31.23
C ALA A 628 -56.41 -6.15 -30.71
N PHE A 629 -56.44 -4.83 -30.88
CA PHE A 629 -55.45 -3.91 -30.32
C PHE A 629 -56.14 -3.02 -29.28
N ALA A 630 -55.64 -3.03 -28.04
CA ALA A 630 -56.02 -2.05 -27.03
C ALA A 630 -55.00 -0.92 -27.01
N HIS A 631 -55.47 0.33 -27.13
CA HIS A 631 -54.66 1.53 -26.92
C HIS A 631 -55.02 2.14 -25.57
N CYS A 632 -54.01 2.54 -24.78
CA CYS A 632 -54.23 3.25 -23.53
C CYS A 632 -53.85 4.72 -23.75
N GLU A 633 -54.85 5.58 -23.87
CA GLU A 633 -54.67 7.02 -23.88
C GLU A 633 -54.75 7.55 -22.44
N ALA A 634 -54.03 8.63 -22.14
CA ALA A 634 -53.89 9.18 -20.79
C ALA A 634 -55.11 10.04 -20.38
N GLY A 635 -56.29 9.41 -20.36
CA GLY A 635 -57.56 9.99 -19.98
C GLY A 635 -58.59 8.87 -19.78
N SER A 636 -59.37 8.94 -18.70
CA SER A 636 -60.21 7.83 -18.24
C SER A 636 -61.38 7.49 -19.17
N GLN A 637 -61.18 6.57 -20.13
CA GLN A 637 -62.20 5.63 -20.66
C GLN A 637 -61.57 4.60 -21.62
N HIS A 638 -61.92 3.32 -21.46
CA HIS A 638 -61.51 2.27 -22.40
C HIS A 638 -62.53 2.15 -23.55
N VAL A 639 -62.12 2.44 -24.78
CA VAL A 639 -62.91 2.21 -25.99
C VAL A 639 -62.30 1.04 -26.77
N VAL A 640 -63.13 0.05 -27.11
CA VAL A 640 -62.75 -1.11 -27.92
C VAL A 640 -63.37 -0.97 -29.31
N THR A 641 -62.55 -0.75 -30.33
CA THR A 641 -63.00 -0.61 -31.72
C THR A 641 -62.72 -1.89 -32.50
N ILE A 642 -63.77 -2.55 -32.99
CA ILE A 642 -63.68 -3.76 -33.82
C ILE A 642 -63.86 -3.35 -35.29
N LEU A 643 -62.91 -3.70 -36.15
CA LEU A 643 -63.01 -3.52 -37.61
C LEU A 643 -63.35 -4.88 -38.28
N PRO A 644 -64.25 -4.93 -39.29
CA PRO A 644 -64.62 -6.19 -39.93
C PRO A 644 -63.52 -6.74 -40.86
N SER A 645 -63.53 -8.05 -41.06
CA SER A 645 -62.50 -8.80 -41.77
C SER A 645 -62.55 -8.64 -43.30
N ARG A 646 -61.37 -8.67 -43.94
CA ARG A 646 -61.22 -8.85 -45.40
C ARG A 646 -60.51 -10.16 -45.67
N ALA A 647 -61.21 -11.12 -46.25
CA ALA A 647 -60.61 -12.34 -46.78
C ALA A 647 -59.95 -12.08 -48.14
N ARG A 648 -58.81 -12.74 -48.41
CA ARG A 648 -58.16 -12.78 -49.73
C ARG A 648 -57.71 -14.21 -50.01
N LEU A 649 -58.15 -14.75 -51.14
CA LEU A 649 -57.83 -16.12 -51.60
C LEU A 649 -56.46 -16.16 -52.30
N VAL A 650 -55.68 -17.21 -52.05
CA VAL A 650 -54.46 -17.58 -52.81
C VAL A 650 -54.44 -19.11 -52.96
N PRO A 651 -54.24 -19.69 -54.16
CA PRO A 651 -54.15 -21.14 -54.35
C PRO A 651 -52.73 -21.72 -54.16
N PRO A 652 -52.60 -23.06 -53.95
CA PRO A 652 -51.33 -23.76 -53.71
C PRO A 652 -50.55 -24.16 -55.00
N PRO A 653 -49.32 -24.69 -54.91
CA PRO A 653 -48.31 -24.63 -55.99
C PRO A 653 -48.17 -25.87 -56.89
N SER A 654 -47.45 -25.72 -58.00
CA SER A 654 -47.00 -26.82 -58.89
C SER A 654 -45.69 -26.49 -59.61
N ASP A 655 -44.63 -27.27 -59.33
CA ASP A 655 -43.43 -27.50 -60.15
C ASP A 655 -43.74 -28.62 -61.20
N PRO A 656 -42.95 -28.90 -62.30
CA PRO A 656 -41.47 -28.92 -62.30
C PRO A 656 -40.67 -28.68 -63.63
N LEU A 657 -39.33 -28.71 -63.48
CA LEU A 657 -38.27 -29.19 -64.42
C LEU A 657 -37.85 -28.37 -65.68
N GLY A 658 -36.54 -28.02 -65.79
CA GLY A 658 -35.87 -27.72 -67.07
C GLY A 658 -34.64 -26.76 -67.07
N SER A 659 -33.43 -27.32 -66.95
CA SER A 659 -32.09 -26.89 -67.48
C SER A 659 -32.01 -25.81 -68.60
N GLU A 660 -30.99 -24.95 -68.81
CA GLU A 660 -29.59 -24.70 -68.34
C GLU A 660 -29.28 -23.18 -68.57
N LEU A 661 -28.63 -22.37 -67.69
CA LEU A 661 -27.19 -22.18 -67.36
C LEU A 661 -26.48 -20.98 -68.07
N PHE A 662 -25.85 -20.09 -67.26
CA PHE A 662 -24.88 -18.98 -67.53
C PHE A 662 -25.31 -17.61 -68.14
N SER A 663 -25.55 -16.62 -67.25
CA SER A 663 -24.78 -15.35 -66.96
C SER A 663 -23.95 -14.59 -68.03
N PRO A 664 -23.57 -13.28 -67.84
CA PRO A 664 -23.78 -12.35 -66.69
C PRO A 664 -24.18 -10.86 -67.00
N GLY A 665 -24.72 -10.14 -65.98
CA GLY A 665 -24.19 -8.82 -65.56
C GLY A 665 -24.88 -7.47 -65.94
N GLY A 666 -25.58 -6.85 -64.98
CA GLY A 666 -25.41 -5.42 -64.59
C GLY A 666 -26.33 -4.30 -65.15
N SER A 667 -27.20 -3.71 -64.30
CA SER A 667 -27.98 -2.45 -64.48
C SER A 667 -28.80 -2.11 -63.20
N THR A 668 -29.26 -0.87 -62.85
CA THR A 668 -28.93 0.54 -63.20
C THR A 668 -29.57 1.54 -62.20
N ARG A 669 -28.81 2.61 -61.84
CA ARG A 669 -29.16 4.06 -61.69
C ARG A 669 -30.47 4.57 -61.03
N ASP A 670 -30.27 5.45 -60.03
CA ASP A 670 -30.75 6.86 -59.90
C ASP A 670 -32.21 7.29 -60.20
N LEU A 671 -32.95 7.52 -59.11
CA LEU A 671 -33.58 8.79 -58.62
C LEU A 671 -34.23 9.87 -59.54
N LEU A 672 -35.30 10.46 -58.96
CA LEU A 672 -36.09 11.68 -59.26
C LEU A 672 -37.32 11.50 -60.17
N GLY A 673 -38.55 11.87 -59.78
CA GLY A 673 -39.11 12.32 -58.47
C GLY A 673 -40.43 11.55 -58.18
N GLN A 674 -41.58 12.07 -57.76
CA GLN A 674 -42.11 13.33 -57.17
C GLN A 674 -43.60 12.97 -56.80
N GLU A 675 -44.28 13.38 -55.72
CA GLU A 675 -44.09 14.40 -54.68
C GLU A 675 -44.58 13.94 -53.27
N GLU A 676 -45.60 14.58 -52.69
CA GLU A 676 -46.11 14.49 -51.30
C GLU A 676 -47.60 14.02 -51.22
N GLY A 677 -48.15 13.56 -50.09
CA GLY A 677 -47.56 13.51 -48.75
C GLY A 677 -48.37 12.82 -47.62
N THR A 678 -47.66 12.72 -46.49
CA THR A 678 -48.12 12.87 -45.10
C THR A 678 -49.32 12.06 -44.55
N ARG A 679 -49.02 10.87 -44.01
CA ARG A 679 -49.33 10.59 -42.58
C ARG A 679 -48.37 9.56 -41.98
N GLN A 680 -47.42 10.05 -41.17
CA GLN A 680 -46.42 9.21 -40.51
C GLN A 680 -47.06 8.26 -39.50
N LYS A 681 -46.89 6.95 -39.72
CA LYS A 681 -46.81 6.00 -38.60
C LYS A 681 -45.48 6.25 -37.90
N ALA A 682 -45.53 6.59 -36.62
CA ALA A 682 -44.36 6.62 -35.76
C ALA A 682 -43.87 5.18 -35.48
N THR A 683 -43.22 4.56 -36.46
CA THR A 683 -42.28 3.47 -36.18
C THR A 683 -41.17 4.04 -35.33
N CYS A 684 -40.99 3.53 -34.11
CA CYS A 684 -39.79 3.79 -33.33
C CYS A 684 -38.59 3.26 -34.11
N SER A 685 -37.88 4.18 -34.78
CA SER A 685 -36.66 3.86 -35.51
C SER A 685 -35.60 3.43 -34.51
N SER A 686 -35.25 2.15 -34.51
CA SER A 686 -34.07 1.68 -33.80
C SER A 686 -32.85 2.42 -34.34
N LEU A 687 -32.19 3.22 -33.49
CA LEU A 687 -30.97 3.92 -33.90
C LEU A 687 -29.92 2.90 -34.35
N PRO A 688 -29.10 3.20 -35.38
CA PRO A 688 -28.05 2.29 -35.87
C PRO A 688 -27.02 1.85 -34.81
N CYS A 689 -26.94 2.57 -33.69
CA CYS A 689 -26.10 2.21 -32.54
C CYS A 689 -26.56 0.93 -31.80
N ALA A 690 -27.83 0.50 -31.96
CA ALA A 690 -28.46 -0.56 -31.17
C ALA A 690 -27.96 -2.01 -31.45
N ARG A 691 -26.85 -2.19 -32.19
CA ARG A 691 -26.27 -3.52 -32.53
C ARG A 691 -24.85 -3.77 -32.02
N TRP A 692 -24.26 -2.84 -31.27
CA TRP A 692 -22.92 -3.00 -30.68
C TRP A 692 -22.94 -3.89 -29.43
N ASN A 693 -23.11 -5.20 -29.63
CA ASN A 693 -22.90 -6.21 -28.60
C ASN A 693 -21.42 -6.63 -28.60
N LEU A 694 -20.75 -6.64 -27.44
CA LEU A 694 -19.37 -7.11 -27.27
C LEU A 694 -19.17 -8.51 -27.84
N ALA A 695 -20.13 -9.41 -27.63
CA ALA A 695 -20.10 -10.78 -28.16
C ALA A 695 -20.21 -10.83 -29.69
N HIS A 696 -20.86 -9.83 -30.32
CA HIS A 696 -20.88 -9.71 -31.78
C HIS A 696 -19.51 -9.26 -32.29
N PHE A 697 -18.92 -8.19 -31.74
CA PHE A 697 -17.58 -7.72 -32.10
C PHE A 697 -16.51 -8.82 -31.93
N ALA A 698 -16.55 -9.55 -30.81
CA ALA A 698 -15.64 -10.65 -30.54
C ALA A 698 -15.72 -11.77 -31.60
N ARG A 699 -16.93 -12.11 -32.07
CA ARG A 699 -17.15 -13.15 -33.09
C ARG A 699 -16.91 -12.65 -34.53
N SER A 700 -17.30 -11.42 -34.86
CA SER A 700 -17.27 -10.92 -36.25
C SER A 700 -15.99 -10.20 -36.65
N GLN A 701 -15.25 -9.60 -35.70
CA GLN A 701 -14.02 -8.85 -35.96
C GLN A 701 -12.79 -9.50 -35.31
N PHE A 702 -12.85 -9.84 -34.02
CA PHE A 702 -11.68 -10.30 -33.27
C PHE A 702 -11.29 -11.76 -33.57
N ALA A 703 -12.25 -12.68 -33.58
CA ALA A 703 -12.01 -14.09 -33.90
C ALA A 703 -11.41 -14.34 -35.30
N PRO A 704 -11.92 -13.77 -36.41
CA PRO A 704 -11.29 -13.96 -37.72
C PRO A 704 -9.89 -13.34 -37.80
N LEU A 705 -9.64 -12.20 -37.13
CA LEU A 705 -8.31 -11.61 -37.02
C LEU A 705 -7.33 -12.56 -36.33
N LEU A 706 -7.70 -13.16 -35.20
CA LEU A 706 -6.87 -14.14 -34.48
C LEU A 706 -6.71 -15.49 -35.18
N LEU A 707 -7.62 -15.87 -36.08
CA LEU A 707 -7.56 -17.16 -36.77
C LEU A 707 -6.51 -17.20 -37.91
N GLN A 708 -6.19 -16.05 -38.50
CA GLN A 708 -5.20 -15.92 -39.57
C GLN A 708 -3.80 -16.37 -39.13
N SER A 709 -3.07 -17.06 -40.00
CA SER A 709 -1.73 -17.58 -39.67
C SER A 709 -0.69 -16.47 -39.45
N HIS A 710 -0.80 -15.36 -40.19
CA HIS A 710 0.13 -14.23 -40.05
C HIS A 710 -0.03 -13.50 -38.71
N SER A 711 -1.27 -13.26 -38.26
CA SER A 711 -1.52 -12.62 -36.97
C SER A 711 -1.07 -13.51 -35.80
N LYS A 712 -1.31 -14.83 -35.86
CA LYS A 712 -0.77 -15.79 -34.89
C LYS A 712 0.76 -15.73 -34.79
N ALA A 713 1.46 -15.67 -35.93
CA ALA A 713 2.91 -15.55 -35.95
C ALA A 713 3.38 -14.23 -35.33
N ILE A 714 2.75 -13.10 -35.68
CA ILE A 714 3.04 -11.78 -35.10
C ILE A 714 2.80 -11.78 -33.57
N VAL A 715 1.69 -12.34 -33.11
CA VAL A 715 1.34 -12.45 -31.68
C VAL A 715 2.37 -13.30 -30.93
N LEU A 716 2.79 -14.45 -31.48
CA LEU A 716 3.83 -15.28 -30.86
C LEU A 716 5.19 -14.59 -30.80
N VAL A 717 5.59 -13.86 -31.84
CA VAL A 717 6.82 -13.05 -31.85
C VAL A 717 6.73 -11.92 -30.83
N LEU A 718 5.58 -11.23 -30.73
CA LEU A 718 5.36 -10.14 -29.78
C LEU A 718 5.42 -10.63 -28.33
N PHE A 719 4.72 -11.73 -27.99
CA PHE A 719 4.78 -12.33 -26.65
C PHE A 719 6.16 -12.92 -26.34
N GLY A 720 6.87 -13.47 -27.33
CA GLY A 720 8.25 -13.91 -27.16
C GLY A 720 9.22 -12.76 -26.86
N ALA A 721 9.07 -11.63 -27.56
CA ALA A 721 9.85 -10.41 -27.30
C ALA A 721 9.50 -9.80 -25.93
N LEU A 722 8.22 -9.76 -25.57
CA LEU A 722 7.75 -9.28 -24.26
C LEU A 722 8.26 -10.17 -23.13
N LEU A 723 8.30 -11.49 -23.32
CA LEU A 723 8.88 -12.43 -22.36
C LEU A 723 10.41 -12.24 -22.22
N GLY A 724 11.11 -12.02 -23.33
CA GLY A 724 12.54 -11.67 -23.32
C GLY A 724 12.82 -10.37 -22.57
N LEU A 725 12.01 -9.33 -22.80
CA LEU A 725 12.05 -8.06 -22.09
C LEU A 725 11.72 -8.21 -20.59
N SER A 726 10.74 -9.04 -20.23
CA SER A 726 10.41 -9.28 -18.81
C SER A 726 11.51 -10.06 -18.08
N LEU A 727 12.17 -11.01 -18.75
CA LEU A 727 13.33 -11.72 -18.19
C LEU A 727 14.52 -10.78 -18.00
N TYR A 728 14.77 -9.88 -18.95
CA TYR A 728 15.78 -8.84 -18.80
C TYR A 728 15.44 -7.87 -17.66
N GLY A 729 14.18 -7.44 -17.57
CA GLY A 729 13.67 -6.63 -16.45
C GLY A 729 13.86 -7.31 -15.09
N ALA A 730 13.63 -8.63 -15.00
CA ALA A 730 13.87 -9.41 -13.79
C ALA A 730 15.36 -9.41 -13.36
N THR A 731 16.31 -9.28 -14.29
CA THR A 731 17.75 -9.13 -13.95
C THR A 731 18.14 -7.71 -13.51
N LEU A 732 17.22 -6.74 -13.58
CA LEU A 732 17.42 -5.34 -13.17
C LEU A 732 16.66 -4.98 -11.88
N VAL A 733 15.89 -5.90 -11.30
CA VAL A 733 15.22 -5.67 -10.01
C VAL A 733 16.29 -5.57 -8.92
N GLN A 734 16.23 -4.49 -8.14
CA GLN A 734 17.08 -4.29 -6.97
C GLN A 734 16.34 -4.78 -5.72
N ASP A 735 17.06 -5.46 -4.83
CA ASP A 735 16.52 -5.90 -3.55
C ASP A 735 16.48 -4.74 -2.54
N GLY A 736 15.35 -4.59 -1.86
CA GLY A 736 15.16 -3.60 -0.79
C GLY A 736 13.92 -2.73 -0.99
N LEU A 737 13.35 -2.27 0.12
CA LEU A 737 12.33 -1.23 0.17
C LEU A 737 12.84 -0.12 1.08
N ALA A 738 12.96 1.10 0.57
CA ALA A 738 13.44 2.23 1.37
C ALA A 738 12.27 2.86 2.14
N LEU A 739 12.54 3.38 3.34
CA LEU A 739 11.53 4.09 4.14
C LEU A 739 10.98 5.33 3.39
N THR A 740 11.77 5.93 2.49
CA THR A 740 11.35 7.01 1.58
C THR A 740 10.22 6.63 0.63
N ASP A 741 10.06 5.35 0.27
CA ASP A 741 8.98 4.89 -0.61
C ASP A 741 7.64 4.78 0.13
N VAL A 742 7.67 4.67 1.46
CA VAL A 742 6.48 4.77 2.30
C VAL A 742 6.04 6.23 2.36
N VAL A 743 6.91 7.16 2.76
CA VAL A 743 6.55 8.56 3.05
C VAL A 743 6.04 9.33 1.81
N PRO A 744 4.98 10.18 1.91
CA PRO A 744 4.42 10.83 0.73
C PRO A 744 5.40 11.83 0.12
N ARG A 745 5.57 11.80 -1.20
CA ARG A 745 6.45 12.72 -1.93
C ARG A 745 6.00 14.17 -1.79
N GLY A 746 6.97 15.08 -1.65
CA GLY A 746 6.72 16.52 -1.45
C GLY A 746 6.45 16.93 0.01
N THR A 747 6.54 16.01 0.96
CA THR A 747 6.53 16.29 2.41
C THR A 747 7.93 16.66 2.92
N LYS A 748 8.00 17.32 4.08
CA LYS A 748 9.28 17.74 4.69
C LYS A 748 10.05 16.55 5.26
N GLU A 749 9.29 15.55 5.68
CA GLU A 749 9.67 14.27 6.22
C GLU A 749 10.32 13.41 5.12
N HIS A 750 9.73 13.35 3.92
CA HIS A 750 10.37 12.75 2.75
C HIS A 750 11.67 13.47 2.39
N ALA A 751 11.68 14.82 2.43
CA ALA A 751 12.90 15.58 2.16
C ALA A 751 14.02 15.26 3.18
N PHE A 752 13.69 15.21 4.48
CA PHE A 752 14.60 14.78 5.53
C PHE A 752 15.18 13.38 5.27
N LEU A 753 14.34 12.37 5.01
CA LEU A 753 14.79 11.01 4.79
C LEU A 753 15.65 10.88 3.51
N SER A 754 15.30 11.61 2.45
CA SER A 754 16.10 11.66 1.23
C SER A 754 17.48 12.30 1.48
N ALA A 755 17.53 13.39 2.26
CA ALA A 755 18.77 14.03 2.67
C ALA A 755 19.62 13.09 3.53
N GLN A 756 19.03 12.42 4.53
CA GLN A 756 19.72 11.45 5.39
C GLN A 756 20.33 10.31 4.57
N LEU A 757 19.59 9.72 3.62
CA LEU A 757 20.10 8.64 2.76
C LEU A 757 21.22 9.11 1.83
N SER A 758 21.12 10.30 1.23
CA SER A 758 22.17 10.84 0.35
C SER A 758 23.41 11.29 1.13
N ALA A 759 23.21 11.83 2.34
CA ALA A 759 24.24 12.40 3.20
C ALA A 759 25.06 11.33 3.91
N SER A 760 24.40 10.40 4.61
CA SER A 760 25.04 9.47 5.52
C SER A 760 26.11 8.61 4.83
N ALA A 761 27.34 8.64 5.35
CA ALA A 761 28.42 7.78 4.86
C ALA A 761 28.12 6.30 5.13
N LEU A 762 27.41 6.02 6.23
CA LEU A 762 26.97 4.68 6.65
C LEU A 762 26.09 3.97 5.60
N SER A 763 25.25 4.67 4.84
CA SER A 763 24.44 4.05 3.78
C SER A 763 25.29 3.57 2.59
N ARG A 764 26.34 4.33 2.25
CA ARG A 764 27.25 4.01 1.13
C ARG A 764 28.19 2.83 1.42
N LEU A 765 28.40 2.49 2.70
CA LEU A 765 29.19 1.33 3.12
C LEU A 765 28.46 -0.01 2.92
N CYS A 766 27.12 -0.03 2.97
CA CYS A 766 26.33 -1.24 2.72
C CYS A 766 26.01 -1.47 1.23
N CYS A 767 26.02 -0.43 0.39
CA CYS A 767 25.80 -0.53 -1.05
C CYS A 767 26.97 0.07 -1.85
N PRO A 768 27.98 -0.73 -2.25
CA PRO A 768 29.09 -0.28 -3.08
C PRO A 768 28.63 -0.08 -4.54
N HIS A 769 27.82 0.96 -4.78
CA HIS A 769 27.37 1.28 -6.13
C HIS A 769 28.45 2.03 -6.92
N LEU A 770 28.57 1.66 -8.20
CA LEU A 770 29.43 2.31 -9.19
C LEU A 770 29.27 3.84 -9.19
N PRO A 771 30.35 4.60 -9.47
CA PRO A 771 30.25 6.05 -9.60
C PRO A 771 29.28 6.45 -10.73
N PRO A 772 28.60 7.60 -10.60
CA PRO A 772 27.65 8.05 -11.60
C PRO A 772 28.36 8.24 -12.95
N ARG A 773 27.87 7.55 -13.99
CA ARG A 773 28.36 7.74 -15.36
C ARG A 773 28.10 9.18 -15.80
N ARG A 774 29.15 10.02 -15.76
CA ARG A 774 29.18 11.29 -16.50
C ARG A 774 28.80 11.00 -17.95
N ARG A 775 27.78 11.69 -18.48
CA ARG A 775 27.51 11.71 -19.91
C ARG A 775 28.64 12.46 -20.62
N ALA A 776 29.61 11.72 -21.15
CA ALA A 776 30.49 12.23 -22.18
C ALA A 776 29.71 12.30 -23.52
N PRO A 777 29.98 13.28 -24.40
CA PRO A 777 29.28 13.42 -25.67
C PRO A 777 29.63 12.28 -26.65
N GLY A 778 28.76 12.09 -27.65
CA GLY A 778 28.76 10.89 -28.48
C GLY A 778 30.04 10.71 -29.32
N TYR A 779 30.51 9.45 -29.36
CA TYR A 779 31.43 8.97 -30.37
C TYR A 779 30.72 7.93 -31.25
N THR A 780 30.61 8.23 -32.54
CA THR A 780 30.23 7.27 -33.58
C THR A 780 31.32 6.21 -33.73
N ILE A 781 30.95 4.93 -33.61
CA ILE A 781 31.83 3.82 -33.96
C ILE A 781 31.36 3.21 -35.28
N THR A 782 32.11 3.49 -36.34
CA THR A 782 32.07 2.73 -37.60
C THR A 782 32.68 1.35 -37.37
N GLY A 783 32.02 0.29 -37.84
CA GLY A 783 32.44 -1.08 -37.54
C GLY A 783 33.49 -1.67 -38.49
N THR A 784 34.23 -2.66 -38.00
CA THR A 784 34.76 -3.86 -38.69
C THR A 784 35.36 -4.80 -37.62
N GLY A 785 35.23 -6.12 -37.74
CA GLY A 785 35.90 -7.06 -36.82
C GLY A 785 35.26 -8.44 -36.68
N SER A 786 35.81 -9.41 -37.43
CA SER A 786 35.70 -10.88 -37.37
C SER A 786 34.82 -11.56 -36.29
N TRP A 787 33.97 -12.47 -36.77
CA TRP A 787 33.38 -13.57 -35.98
C TRP A 787 34.38 -14.72 -35.82
N GLU A 788 34.43 -15.38 -34.66
CA GLU A 788 35.12 -16.68 -34.51
C GLU A 788 34.36 -17.64 -33.58
N SER A 789 34.04 -18.83 -34.13
CA SER A 789 33.64 -20.14 -33.57
C SER A 789 32.97 -20.33 -32.17
N ARG A 790 31.90 -21.15 -32.18
CA ARG A 790 31.39 -21.94 -31.03
C ARG A 790 31.96 -23.37 -31.07
N PRO A 791 32.00 -24.11 -29.95
CA PRO A 791 31.85 -25.56 -29.94
C PRO A 791 30.38 -25.99 -29.67
N PRO A 792 29.92 -27.17 -30.15
CA PRO A 792 28.53 -27.61 -30.00
C PRO A 792 28.31 -28.52 -28.78
N LEU A 793 27.11 -28.49 -28.20
CA LEU A 793 26.60 -29.51 -27.29
C LEU A 793 25.47 -30.31 -27.98
N THR A 794 25.56 -31.63 -27.88
CA THR A 794 24.75 -32.61 -28.62
C THR A 794 23.41 -32.93 -27.94
N ARG A 795 22.56 -33.67 -28.67
CA ARG A 795 21.11 -33.78 -28.45
C ARG A 795 20.65 -35.23 -28.24
N THR A 796 20.21 -35.55 -27.03
CA THR A 796 19.40 -36.73 -26.63
C THR A 796 18.68 -36.35 -25.31
N GLY A 797 17.50 -36.84 -24.91
CA GLY A 797 16.50 -37.75 -25.50
C GLY A 797 15.21 -37.68 -24.63
N LEU A 798 14.07 -38.20 -25.12
CA LEU A 798 12.75 -38.04 -24.47
C LEU A 798 12.40 -39.15 -23.44
N LEU A 799 11.31 -38.92 -22.68
CA LEU A 799 10.58 -39.84 -21.75
C LEU A 799 11.28 -40.09 -20.39
N GLY A 800 10.62 -40.24 -19.24
CA GLY A 800 9.18 -40.12 -18.89
C GLY A 800 8.69 -41.28 -18.01
N ALA A 801 8.20 -41.02 -16.79
CA ALA A 801 7.33 -41.88 -15.95
C ALA A 801 7.17 -41.32 -14.51
N LEU A 802 6.09 -41.72 -13.82
CA LEU A 802 5.81 -41.43 -12.41
C LEU A 802 6.50 -42.48 -11.50
N ALA A 803 6.78 -42.16 -10.23
CA ALA A 803 6.00 -42.66 -9.07
C ALA A 803 6.75 -42.63 -7.70
N THR A 804 6.03 -42.12 -6.69
CA THR A 804 5.93 -42.58 -5.28
C THR A 804 7.14 -42.69 -4.32
N THR A 805 6.89 -42.11 -3.12
CA THR A 805 7.19 -42.58 -1.75
C THR A 805 8.57 -42.46 -1.09
N ARG A 806 8.56 -41.75 0.06
CA ARG A 806 9.24 -42.01 1.35
C ARG A 806 10.70 -42.52 1.35
N ALA A 807 11.61 -41.71 1.89
CA ALA A 807 12.31 -42.02 3.15
C ALA A 807 13.03 -40.77 3.70
N ALA A 808 13.27 -40.73 5.01
CA ALA A 808 14.05 -39.68 5.67
C ALA A 808 15.54 -40.01 5.71
N MET A 809 16.40 -38.99 5.63
CA MET A 809 17.73 -39.00 6.28
C MET A 809 18.31 -37.59 6.39
N ALA A 810 18.69 -37.22 7.62
CA ALA A 810 19.60 -36.11 7.90
C ALA A 810 21.07 -36.64 7.93
N PRO A 811 22.04 -35.83 8.33
CA PRO A 811 22.68 -34.80 7.52
C PRO A 811 24.07 -35.24 7.04
N ARG A 812 24.64 -34.59 6.01
CA ARG A 812 26.08 -34.71 5.71
C ARG A 812 26.74 -33.35 5.51
N THR A 813 27.51 -32.97 6.52
CA THR A 813 28.55 -31.95 6.48
C THR A 813 29.64 -32.32 5.47
N GLY A 814 30.03 -31.38 4.60
CA GLY A 814 31.16 -31.50 3.68
C GLY A 814 31.70 -30.10 3.34
N PRO A 815 33.02 -29.90 3.29
CA PRO A 815 33.61 -28.55 3.34
C PRO A 815 33.65 -27.87 1.96
N TRP A 816 33.50 -26.55 1.96
CA TRP A 816 33.84 -25.68 0.83
C TRP A 816 34.87 -24.63 1.24
N PRO A 817 35.77 -24.20 0.34
CA PRO A 817 37.14 -23.89 0.71
C PRO A 817 37.38 -22.43 1.12
N THR A 818 38.29 -22.27 2.07
CA THR A 818 38.91 -21.00 2.43
C THR A 818 40.00 -20.60 1.43
N SER A 819 39.81 -19.53 0.66
CA SER A 819 40.93 -18.77 0.10
C SER A 819 40.53 -17.34 -0.34
N CYS A 820 40.81 -16.35 0.50
CA CYS A 820 41.19 -14.99 0.06
C CYS A 820 41.72 -14.16 1.25
N SER A 821 42.92 -14.50 1.74
CA SER A 821 43.65 -13.67 2.71
C SER A 821 45.04 -13.34 2.16
N SER A 822 45.28 -12.08 1.80
CA SER A 822 46.60 -11.42 1.93
C SER A 822 46.59 -9.98 1.39
N ARG A 823 46.41 -9.00 2.28
CA ARG A 823 47.43 -7.97 2.53
C ARG A 823 47.22 -7.37 3.95
N PRO A 824 48.27 -6.85 4.61
CA PRO A 824 48.33 -6.81 6.07
C PRO A 824 48.21 -5.41 6.68
N GLY A 825 47.86 -5.36 7.97
CA GLY A 825 48.33 -4.31 8.88
C GLY A 825 47.33 -3.21 9.27
N MET A 826 46.40 -3.52 10.19
CA MET A 826 45.93 -2.61 11.24
C MET A 826 45.50 -3.41 12.48
N PRO A 827 45.61 -2.85 13.71
CA PRO A 827 45.46 -3.61 14.95
C PRO A 827 44.02 -4.04 15.25
N LYS A 828 43.87 -5.25 15.79
CA LYS A 828 42.59 -5.79 16.29
C LYS A 828 42.28 -5.22 17.68
N SER A 829 41.63 -4.06 17.74
CA SER A 829 41.13 -3.49 19.01
C SER A 829 39.96 -2.52 18.80
N LEU A 830 38.89 -2.98 18.15
CA LEU A 830 37.64 -2.23 17.98
C LEU A 830 36.45 -3.16 17.68
N TRP A 831 36.24 -4.15 18.57
CA TRP A 831 35.07 -5.04 18.61
C TRP A 831 34.78 -5.45 20.08
N ILE A 832 34.52 -4.46 20.95
CA ILE A 832 33.90 -4.57 22.28
C ILE A 832 33.17 -3.23 22.54
N SER A 833 32.03 -3.27 23.23
CA SER A 833 31.13 -2.13 23.55
C SER A 833 30.43 -1.46 22.36
N ALA A 834 29.56 -2.23 21.72
CA ALA A 834 28.18 -1.77 21.57
C ALA A 834 27.35 -2.55 22.62
N SER A 835 26.98 -1.87 23.71
CA SER A 835 26.22 -2.38 24.85
C SER A 835 25.75 -1.22 25.70
#